data_AF-A0AAI8Z497-F1
#
_entry.id   AF-A0AAI8Z497-F1
#
_cell.length_a   1.000
_cell.length_b   1.000
_cell.length_c   1.000
_cell.angle_alpha   90.00
_cell.angle_beta   90.00
_cell.angle_gamma   90.00
#
_symmetry.space_group_name_H-M   'P 1'
#
loop_
_entity.id
_entity.type
_entity.pdbx_description
1 polymer ?
#
loop_
_entity_poly.entity_id
_entity_poly.type
_entity_poly.pdbx_seq_one_letter_code
_entity_poly.pdbx_strand_id
1 'polypeptide(L)'
;MPRLNHKKARTGCQRCKQRKVKCDEVKPRCSACSRHNVTCEYVEPAPRKSDALAVQHASPDVYSALREDGTHILDPRLELKLMHEWTAYTCASFSTELDFWRFQAPLFAMEHRLVLDAMFGLAALYFSRRSSTQWIPMAGRMVPIRDPGHGPLQASPEVVAANGANAVDLAATADAAAFVDAGASQEMLINARKYFDRAIDGHQRAVQNLSRDNIEAVYITSILISFHALFTLGEHEGDSTLPSLDPLFWLRLADGTRYLCEVWRGFAGDEWIENNAVYFGRVKLAEEDALFQQEQGKPFQQLLTFAEDYESSNPDDKDAYQKAVAYLAFVHKSISQNTDDALVNCRRLVAMPSRLPKRFNELIEVRQPRAVVILAHAFATMKLISDKVPWFRTIAERQIPSIYQVLPAGWRELMSWPMKVAEGKIAQGTEEADIRDILSLFSLFSILSLTFMAVTNGVSGARDRIAKVLVLGDNRLAESIVHSLSHSKLEVHQSTHPQSTLEQPHGIKIHKIASSPEALAALFHALQPDLIVSTQAPGSFSTQKLYVDTAVSNLIHTPRFVLPEFAQDSLNTKIQERLPPYRERAKTIAYLRSLSAEGKIEWVGIATGCDLSHALRSGNLGFDFKWQSASLHGTGDEVFAAATSSTWNGLVALQVTKHWHELKNQYLYASNLLTSTNAILRGLQETSKSPSKWEANYSPEISDLLHEAERRFERGFPDAGMFLMERAVLFDPTLDAVKPFVERDAKAILGLLAEGSCDDEKLADVVKKVVRESQENGQADCGCS
;
A
#
# COMPACT_ATOMS: atom_id res chain seq x y z
N MET A 1 19.14 -83.86 -28.90
CA MET A 1 18.01 -83.24 -28.16
C MET A 1 18.55 -82.14 -27.24
N PRO A 2 18.25 -80.86 -27.50
CA PRO A 2 18.63 -79.77 -26.60
C PRO A 2 17.73 -79.80 -25.36
N ARG A 3 18.34 -79.76 -24.15
CA ARG A 3 17.60 -79.68 -22.88
C ARG A 3 16.86 -78.34 -22.83
N LEU A 4 15.53 -78.38 -22.69
CA LEU A 4 14.68 -77.19 -22.58
C LEU A 4 15.21 -76.23 -21.52
N ASN A 5 15.45 -74.98 -21.91
CA ASN A 5 15.76 -73.88 -21.01
C ASN A 5 14.62 -73.69 -20.00
N HIS A 6 14.80 -74.22 -18.79
CA HIS A 6 13.87 -73.99 -17.69
C HIS A 6 13.90 -72.51 -17.28
N LYS A 7 12.73 -71.84 -17.30
CA LYS A 7 12.57 -70.46 -16.82
C LYS A 7 12.96 -70.39 -15.34
N LYS A 8 14.01 -69.61 -15.04
CA LYS A 8 14.45 -69.32 -13.66
C LYS A 8 13.39 -68.46 -12.99
N ALA A 9 12.85 -68.91 -11.86
CA ALA A 9 11.87 -68.17 -11.09
C ALA A 9 12.56 -66.97 -10.40
N ARG A 10 12.31 -65.74 -10.87
CA ARG A 10 12.98 -64.51 -10.36
C ARG A 10 12.54 -64.17 -8.94
N THR A 11 11.40 -64.67 -8.49
CA THR A 11 10.72 -64.33 -7.23
C THR A 11 10.78 -65.45 -6.18
N GLY A 12 11.53 -66.53 -6.43
CA GLY A 12 11.73 -67.63 -5.47
C GLY A 12 12.28 -67.17 -4.11
N CYS A 13 11.93 -67.90 -3.04
CA CYS A 13 12.39 -67.61 -1.69
C CYS A 13 13.92 -67.71 -1.58
N GLN A 14 14.49 -66.99 -0.60
CA GLN A 14 15.95 -66.92 -0.41
C GLN A 14 16.59 -68.30 -0.27
N ARG A 15 15.96 -69.21 0.49
CA ARG A 15 16.52 -70.55 0.75
C ARG A 15 16.52 -71.44 -0.49
N CYS A 16 15.47 -71.41 -1.31
CA CYS A 16 15.44 -72.14 -2.58
C CYS A 16 16.44 -71.55 -3.59
N LYS A 17 16.59 -70.21 -3.63
CA LYS A 17 17.61 -69.52 -4.43
C LYS A 17 19.02 -69.93 -4.02
N GLN A 18 19.34 -69.92 -2.72
CA GLN A 18 20.62 -70.37 -2.19
C GLN A 18 20.91 -71.84 -2.52
N ARG A 19 19.90 -72.70 -2.40
CA ARG A 19 20.02 -74.13 -2.73
C ARG A 19 20.04 -74.43 -4.24
N LYS A 20 19.82 -73.43 -5.10
CA LYS A 20 19.72 -73.58 -6.56
C LYS A 20 18.70 -74.65 -7.00
N VAL A 21 17.61 -74.79 -6.24
CA VAL A 21 16.47 -75.67 -6.57
C VAL A 21 15.25 -74.84 -6.98
N LYS A 22 14.34 -75.41 -7.77
CA LYS A 22 13.12 -74.72 -8.20
C LYS A 22 12.23 -74.41 -7.00
N CYS A 23 11.90 -73.13 -6.81
CA CYS A 23 10.87 -72.69 -5.89
C CYS A 23 9.53 -72.68 -6.65
N ASP A 24 8.47 -73.16 -6.01
CA ASP A 24 7.09 -73.08 -6.50
C ASP A 24 6.39 -71.76 -6.14
N GLU A 25 7.04 -70.90 -5.35
CA GLU A 25 6.60 -69.53 -5.03
C GLU A 25 5.27 -69.43 -4.24
N VAL A 26 4.74 -70.55 -3.76
CA VAL A 26 3.56 -70.58 -2.88
C VAL A 26 3.86 -69.90 -1.55
N LYS A 27 3.00 -68.95 -1.15
CA LYS A 27 3.07 -68.23 0.13
C LYS A 27 2.04 -68.82 1.11
N PRO A 28 2.34 -68.88 2.43
CA PRO A 28 3.48 -68.26 3.12
C PRO A 28 4.77 -69.09 3.10
N ARG A 29 4.72 -70.40 2.82
CA ARG A 29 5.90 -71.27 2.73
C ARG A 29 5.85 -72.12 1.46
N CYS A 30 6.96 -72.14 0.72
CA CYS A 30 7.08 -72.94 -0.50
C CYS A 30 7.12 -74.45 -0.18
N SER A 31 6.66 -75.30 -1.10
CA SER A 31 6.53 -76.75 -0.83
C SER A 31 7.88 -77.40 -0.50
N ALA A 32 8.96 -76.92 -1.12
CA ALA A 32 10.31 -77.42 -0.87
C ALA A 32 10.81 -77.08 0.55
N CYS A 33 10.54 -75.88 1.06
CA CYS A 33 10.91 -75.51 2.42
C CYS A 33 9.98 -76.12 3.47
N SER A 34 8.71 -76.35 3.13
CA SER A 34 7.74 -77.03 3.99
C SER A 34 8.11 -78.49 4.24
N ARG A 35 8.46 -79.25 3.19
CA ARG A 35 8.87 -80.67 3.32
C ARG A 35 10.11 -80.90 4.17
N HIS A 36 11.03 -79.95 4.18
CA HIS A 36 12.24 -80.02 5.01
C HIS A 36 12.08 -79.32 6.36
N ASN A 37 10.86 -78.84 6.67
CA ASN A 37 10.50 -78.10 7.87
C ASN A 37 11.46 -76.95 8.23
N VAL A 38 11.88 -76.18 7.22
CA VAL A 38 12.81 -75.04 7.38
C VAL A 38 12.13 -73.71 7.06
N THR A 39 12.61 -72.62 7.67
CA THR A 39 12.08 -71.26 7.47
C THR A 39 12.16 -70.84 6.00
N CYS A 40 11.06 -70.30 5.48
CA CYS A 40 10.92 -69.87 4.09
C CYS A 40 10.68 -68.35 4.05
N GLU A 41 11.63 -67.60 3.48
CA GLU A 41 11.61 -66.14 3.52
C GLU A 41 11.76 -65.55 2.11
N TYR A 42 10.90 -64.59 1.79
CA TYR A 42 10.90 -63.84 0.52
C TYR A 42 11.33 -62.41 0.84
N VAL A 43 12.45 -61.96 0.27
CA VAL A 43 13.02 -60.63 0.51
C VAL A 43 12.94 -59.83 -0.78
N GLU A 44 12.39 -58.61 -0.72
CA GLU A 44 12.38 -57.65 -1.83
C GLU A 44 13.78 -57.05 -2.04
N PRO A 45 14.29 -56.92 -3.28
CA PRO A 45 15.67 -56.49 -3.52
C PRO A 45 15.85 -54.98 -3.33
N ALA A 46 16.77 -54.60 -2.42
CA ALA A 46 17.25 -53.23 -2.24
C ALA A 46 18.21 -52.78 -3.39
N PRO A 47 18.28 -51.48 -3.72
CA PRO A 47 19.14 -50.97 -4.79
C PRO A 47 20.63 -51.10 -4.41
N ARG A 48 21.45 -51.55 -5.37
CA ARG A 48 22.87 -51.88 -5.15
C ARG A 48 23.77 -50.66 -5.28
N LYS A 49 24.57 -50.44 -4.23
CA LYS A 49 25.75 -49.57 -4.17
C LYS A 49 26.87 -50.18 -5.02
N SER A 50 27.22 -49.54 -6.11
CA SER A 50 28.52 -49.69 -6.80
C SER A 50 29.13 -48.31 -7.04
N ASP A 51 29.09 -47.49 -5.99
CA ASP A 51 29.90 -46.28 -5.80
C ASP A 51 31.20 -46.70 -5.09
N ALA A 52 32.36 -46.34 -5.64
CA ALA A 52 33.53 -45.87 -4.88
C ALA A 52 34.85 -45.80 -5.68
N LEU A 53 35.03 -46.46 -6.84
CA LEU A 53 36.37 -46.57 -7.45
C LEU A 53 36.35 -46.47 -8.98
N ALA A 54 35.99 -45.30 -9.51
CA ALA A 54 36.32 -44.89 -10.88
C ALA A 54 36.29 -43.35 -10.99
N VAL A 55 36.98 -42.67 -10.07
CA VAL A 55 37.31 -41.24 -10.20
C VAL A 55 38.76 -41.19 -10.65
N GLN A 56 38.98 -40.96 -11.95
CA GLN A 56 40.10 -40.18 -12.49
C GLN A 56 39.90 -40.11 -14.01
N HIS A 57 39.70 -38.88 -14.50
CA HIS A 57 39.62 -38.46 -15.91
C HIS A 57 38.25 -38.51 -16.60
N ALA A 58 37.36 -37.58 -16.25
CA ALA A 58 36.55 -36.79 -17.19
C ALA A 58 36.01 -35.55 -16.47
N SER A 59 35.99 -34.41 -17.16
CA SER A 59 35.68 -33.06 -16.65
C SER A 59 34.35 -32.93 -15.89
N PRO A 60 34.21 -31.96 -14.96
CA PRO A 60 32.99 -31.79 -14.18
C PRO A 60 31.90 -31.13 -15.04
N ASP A 61 30.92 -31.93 -15.47
CA ASP A 61 29.63 -31.43 -15.95
C ASP A 61 28.84 -30.83 -14.78
N VAL A 62 28.70 -29.51 -14.83
CA VAL A 62 28.01 -28.63 -13.86
C VAL A 62 26.51 -28.94 -13.71
N TYR A 63 25.95 -29.82 -14.53
CA TYR A 63 24.50 -30.09 -14.56
C TYR A 63 24.00 -31.15 -13.57
N SER A 64 24.86 -31.85 -12.82
CA SER A 64 24.41 -32.94 -11.93
C SER A 64 24.01 -32.50 -10.51
N ALA A 65 24.28 -31.25 -10.12
CA ALA A 65 24.02 -30.74 -8.76
C ALA A 65 22.58 -30.23 -8.50
N LEU A 66 21.65 -30.38 -9.44
CA LEU A 66 20.25 -29.90 -9.31
C LEU A 66 19.23 -30.98 -8.96
N ARG A 67 19.64 -32.09 -8.32
CA ARG A 67 18.72 -33.14 -7.86
C ARG A 67 18.70 -33.29 -6.34
N GLU A 68 18.30 -32.22 -5.67
CA GLU A 68 17.76 -32.27 -4.31
C GLU A 68 16.49 -31.41 -4.29
N ASP A 69 15.32 -32.04 -4.53
CA ASP A 69 14.22 -32.16 -3.56
C ASP A 69 12.98 -32.79 -4.23
N GLY A 70 12.23 -33.57 -3.47
CA GLY A 70 11.16 -34.47 -3.94
C GLY A 70 9.85 -33.81 -4.40
N THR A 71 9.85 -32.61 -4.95
CA THR A 71 8.64 -31.93 -5.45
C THR A 71 8.88 -31.28 -6.82
N HIS A 72 8.08 -31.69 -7.82
CA HIS A 72 8.04 -31.22 -9.21
C HIS A 72 9.06 -31.81 -10.19
N ILE A 73 8.70 -32.96 -10.77
CA ILE A 73 9.32 -33.44 -12.02
C ILE A 73 9.08 -32.37 -13.11
N LEU A 74 10.16 -31.84 -13.68
CA LEU A 74 10.12 -31.05 -14.91
C LEU A 74 9.79 -32.00 -16.06
N ASP A 75 8.76 -31.71 -16.86
CA ASP A 75 8.46 -32.48 -18.07
C ASP A 75 9.33 -31.96 -19.22
N PRO A 76 10.34 -32.73 -19.69
CA PRO A 76 11.21 -32.29 -20.77
C PRO A 76 10.44 -31.98 -22.07
N ARG A 77 9.28 -32.61 -22.28
CA ARG A 77 8.43 -32.32 -23.45
C ARG A 77 7.76 -30.96 -23.35
N LEU A 78 7.39 -30.54 -22.14
CA LEU A 78 6.84 -29.22 -21.89
C LEU A 78 7.93 -28.15 -22.09
N GLU A 79 9.13 -28.34 -21.53
CA GLU A 79 10.25 -27.40 -21.71
C GLU A 79 10.62 -27.22 -23.20
N LEU A 80 10.63 -28.30 -23.99
CA LEU A 80 10.84 -28.22 -25.44
C LEU A 80 9.73 -27.43 -26.16
N LYS A 81 8.47 -27.61 -25.76
CA LYS A 81 7.34 -26.83 -26.29
C LYS A 81 7.47 -25.35 -25.92
N LEU A 82 7.84 -25.04 -24.68
CA LEU A 82 8.01 -23.67 -24.21
C LEU A 82 9.22 -22.99 -24.87
N MET A 83 10.30 -23.72 -25.14
CA MET A 83 11.43 -23.23 -25.92
C MET A 83 11.04 -22.94 -27.37
N HIS A 84 10.23 -23.81 -27.99
CA HIS A 84 9.66 -23.53 -29.30
C HIS A 84 8.75 -22.31 -29.26
N GLU A 85 7.84 -22.22 -28.29
CA GLU A 85 6.94 -21.08 -28.11
C GLU A 85 7.72 -19.78 -27.91
N TRP A 86 8.83 -19.84 -27.17
CA TRP A 86 9.73 -18.71 -26.98
C TRP A 86 10.31 -18.22 -28.32
N THR A 87 11.00 -19.12 -29.03
CA THR A 87 11.77 -18.80 -30.25
C THR A 87 10.88 -18.53 -31.47
N ALA A 88 9.67 -19.08 -31.50
CA ALA A 88 8.74 -18.90 -32.61
C ALA A 88 7.80 -17.69 -32.41
N TYR A 89 7.42 -17.36 -31.17
CA TYR A 89 6.33 -16.42 -30.92
C TYR A 89 6.57 -15.42 -29.79
N THR A 90 7.03 -15.88 -28.61
CA THR A 90 7.08 -15.03 -27.40
C THR A 90 8.11 -13.92 -27.52
N CYS A 91 9.32 -14.21 -28.00
CA CYS A 91 10.38 -13.19 -28.10
C CYS A 91 10.01 -12.01 -29.01
N ALA A 92 9.21 -12.25 -30.06
CA ALA A 92 8.75 -11.24 -30.99
C ALA A 92 7.61 -10.37 -30.43
N SER A 93 6.96 -10.78 -29.33
CA SER A 93 5.77 -10.08 -28.81
C SER A 93 6.07 -8.98 -27.80
N PHE A 94 7.31 -8.88 -27.29
CA PHE A 94 7.69 -7.85 -26.32
C PHE A 94 9.01 -7.12 -26.65
N SER A 95 9.71 -7.48 -27.73
CA SER A 95 10.98 -6.85 -28.10
C SER A 95 11.17 -6.70 -29.61
N THR A 96 11.69 -5.54 -30.03
CA THR A 96 12.21 -5.27 -31.38
C THR A 96 13.55 -5.96 -31.67
N GLU A 97 14.26 -6.42 -30.64
CA GLU A 97 15.64 -6.94 -30.75
C GLU A 97 15.59 -8.45 -30.95
N LEU A 98 14.94 -8.86 -32.04
CA LEU A 98 14.50 -10.24 -32.24
C LEU A 98 15.67 -11.21 -32.30
N ASP A 99 16.77 -10.85 -32.97
CA ASP A 99 17.90 -11.77 -33.18
C ASP A 99 18.56 -12.19 -31.85
N PHE A 100 18.73 -11.24 -30.93
CA PHE A 100 19.24 -11.54 -29.59
C PHE A 100 18.30 -12.51 -28.86
N TRP A 101 17.02 -12.14 -28.73
CA TRP A 101 16.06 -12.92 -27.95
C TRP A 101 15.70 -14.27 -28.59
N ARG A 102 15.80 -14.39 -29.91
CA ARG A 102 15.46 -15.60 -30.65
C ARG A 102 16.61 -16.58 -30.77
N PHE A 103 17.85 -16.11 -30.91
CA PHE A 103 19.00 -16.97 -31.19
C PHE A 103 20.02 -17.01 -30.05
N GLN A 104 20.37 -15.86 -29.47
CA GLN A 104 21.43 -15.77 -28.47
C GLN A 104 20.92 -16.10 -27.06
N ALA A 105 19.78 -15.51 -26.66
CA ALA A 105 19.20 -15.71 -25.34
C ALA A 105 18.88 -17.18 -25.02
N PRO A 106 18.36 -18.02 -25.96
CA PRO A 106 18.17 -19.44 -25.70
C PRO A 106 19.47 -20.20 -25.44
N LEU A 107 20.54 -19.91 -26.21
CA LEU A 107 21.84 -20.54 -26.01
C LEU A 107 22.41 -20.15 -24.64
N PHE A 108 22.36 -18.87 -24.30
CA PHE A 108 22.75 -18.36 -23.00
C PHE A 108 21.93 -18.97 -21.85
N ALA A 109 20.62 -19.10 -22.03
CA ALA A 109 19.74 -19.69 -21.03
C ALA A 109 19.98 -21.19 -20.80
N MET A 110 20.51 -21.92 -21.78
CA MET A 110 20.89 -23.32 -21.58
C MET A 110 21.98 -23.43 -20.50
N GLU A 111 22.90 -22.46 -20.43
CA GLU A 111 23.97 -22.40 -19.43
C GLU A 111 23.50 -21.89 -18.06
N HIS A 112 22.38 -21.13 -18.04
CA HIS A 112 21.88 -20.47 -16.85
C HIS A 112 20.41 -20.79 -16.57
N ARG A 113 20.17 -21.75 -15.66
CA ARG A 113 18.82 -22.24 -15.33
C ARG A 113 17.83 -21.14 -14.93
N LEU A 114 18.27 -20.11 -14.19
CA LEU A 114 17.40 -19.00 -13.78
C LEU A 114 16.83 -18.21 -14.97
N VAL A 115 17.63 -18.03 -16.03
CA VAL A 115 17.21 -17.36 -17.26
C VAL A 115 16.22 -18.23 -18.01
N LEU A 116 16.49 -19.54 -18.07
CA LEU A 116 15.61 -20.52 -18.71
C LEU A 116 14.24 -20.59 -18.04
N ASP A 117 14.21 -20.66 -16.71
CA ASP A 117 12.97 -20.66 -15.93
C ASP A 117 12.19 -19.34 -16.17
N ALA A 118 12.85 -18.18 -16.21
CA ALA A 118 12.18 -16.91 -16.51
C ALA A 118 11.60 -16.85 -17.94
N MET A 119 12.34 -17.33 -18.93
CA MET A 119 11.88 -17.43 -20.33
C MET A 119 10.67 -18.36 -20.46
N PHE A 120 10.70 -19.51 -19.79
CA PHE A 120 9.60 -20.47 -19.80
C PHE A 120 8.36 -19.95 -19.09
N GLY A 121 8.52 -19.19 -18.00
CA GLY A 121 7.41 -18.49 -17.34
C GLY A 121 6.68 -17.55 -18.30
N LEU A 122 7.43 -16.70 -19.01
CA LEU A 122 6.86 -15.78 -20.00
C LEU A 122 6.29 -16.49 -21.22
N ALA A 123 6.93 -17.55 -21.72
CA ALA A 123 6.41 -18.32 -22.85
C ALA A 123 5.08 -19.00 -22.51
N ALA A 124 4.96 -19.57 -21.31
CA ALA A 124 3.72 -20.17 -20.82
C ALA A 124 2.63 -19.11 -20.62
N LEU A 125 2.99 -17.94 -20.07
CA LEU A 125 2.05 -16.82 -19.90
C LEU A 125 1.55 -16.32 -21.25
N TYR A 126 2.44 -16.14 -22.23
CA TYR A 126 2.04 -15.72 -23.58
C TYR A 126 1.12 -16.74 -24.23
N PHE A 127 1.46 -18.03 -24.13
CA PHE A 127 0.66 -19.12 -24.67
C PHE A 127 -0.75 -19.11 -24.09
N SER A 128 -0.90 -18.90 -22.77
CA SER A 128 -2.21 -18.87 -22.12
C SER A 128 -3.16 -17.78 -22.66
N ARG A 129 -2.60 -16.69 -23.21
CA ARG A 129 -3.34 -15.54 -23.75
C ARG A 129 -3.72 -15.68 -25.23
N ARG A 130 -3.26 -16.74 -25.90
CA ARG A 130 -3.55 -16.97 -27.32
C ARG A 130 -4.81 -17.83 -27.46
N SER A 131 -5.64 -17.48 -28.43
CA SER A 131 -6.73 -18.36 -28.87
C SER A 131 -6.16 -19.71 -29.30
N SER A 132 -6.83 -20.81 -28.96
CA SER A 132 -6.40 -22.17 -29.28
C SER A 132 -5.96 -22.29 -30.74
N THR A 133 -4.68 -22.60 -30.95
CA THR A 133 -4.14 -22.89 -32.27
C THR A 133 -3.75 -24.35 -32.37
N GLN A 134 -4.19 -25.02 -33.43
CA GLN A 134 -3.75 -26.37 -33.75
C GLN A 134 -2.48 -26.32 -34.60
N TRP A 135 -1.46 -27.09 -34.20
CA TRP A 135 -0.29 -27.32 -35.03
C TRP A 135 -0.65 -28.24 -36.20
N ILE A 136 -0.36 -27.81 -37.44
CA ILE A 136 -0.52 -28.65 -38.63
C ILE A 136 0.87 -29.11 -39.08
N PRO A 137 1.27 -30.39 -38.82
CA PRO A 137 2.64 -30.86 -39.03
C PRO A 137 3.18 -30.70 -40.45
N MET A 138 2.33 -30.87 -41.48
CA MET A 138 2.76 -30.77 -42.88
C MET A 138 2.79 -29.34 -43.42
N ALA A 139 2.19 -28.37 -42.73
CA ALA A 139 2.15 -26.97 -43.16
C ALA A 139 3.15 -26.09 -42.40
N GLY A 140 3.82 -26.63 -41.37
CA GLY A 140 4.82 -25.91 -40.58
C GLY A 140 4.29 -24.64 -39.90
N ARG A 141 2.97 -24.55 -39.69
CA ARG A 141 2.30 -23.35 -39.16
C ARG A 141 1.19 -23.72 -38.18
N MET A 142 0.94 -22.81 -37.25
CA MET A 142 -0.20 -22.85 -36.35
C MET A 142 -1.43 -22.24 -37.03
N VAL A 143 -2.59 -22.88 -36.89
CA VAL A 143 -3.86 -22.39 -37.44
C VAL A 143 -4.87 -22.23 -36.30
N PRO A 144 -5.62 -21.10 -36.22
CA PRO A 144 -6.66 -20.93 -35.22
C PRO A 144 -7.73 -22.03 -35.32
N ILE A 145 -8.13 -22.61 -34.20
CA ILE A 145 -9.30 -23.50 -34.15
C ILE A 145 -10.54 -22.62 -34.38
N ARG A 146 -11.31 -22.86 -35.45
CA ARG A 146 -12.45 -22.01 -35.84
C ARG A 146 -13.58 -22.05 -34.80
N ASP A 147 -14.16 -20.88 -34.56
CA ASP A 147 -15.40 -20.66 -33.81
C ASP A 147 -16.62 -21.21 -34.61
N PRO A 148 -17.55 -22.00 -34.04
CA PRO A 148 -18.69 -22.57 -34.77
C PRO A 148 -19.71 -21.52 -35.29
N GLY A 149 -19.61 -20.26 -34.86
CA GLY A 149 -20.63 -19.23 -35.09
C GLY A 149 -20.53 -18.43 -36.38
N HIS A 150 -19.47 -18.60 -37.19
CA HIS A 150 -19.38 -17.96 -38.51
C HIS A 150 -19.61 -19.01 -39.60
N GLY A 151 -20.75 -18.86 -40.29
CA GLY A 151 -21.13 -19.72 -41.41
C GLY A 151 -20.01 -19.84 -42.45
N PRO A 152 -19.99 -20.94 -43.23
CA PRO A 152 -18.90 -21.20 -44.16
C PRO A 152 -18.75 -20.03 -45.13
N LEU A 153 -17.51 -19.52 -45.25
CA LEU A 153 -17.08 -18.73 -46.40
C LEU A 153 -17.57 -19.46 -47.65
N GLN A 154 -18.30 -18.74 -48.52
CA GLN A 154 -18.61 -19.19 -49.87
C GLN A 154 -17.31 -19.69 -50.50
N ALA A 155 -17.21 -21.02 -50.65
CA ALA A 155 -16.22 -21.57 -51.55
C ALA A 155 -16.54 -20.99 -52.93
N SER A 156 -15.52 -20.45 -53.60
CA SER A 156 -15.53 -20.23 -55.04
C SER A 156 -16.07 -21.51 -55.71
N PRO A 157 -16.92 -21.40 -56.76
CA PRO A 157 -17.75 -22.51 -57.26
C PRO A 157 -17.00 -23.62 -58.01
N GLU A 158 -15.81 -24.05 -57.56
CA GLU A 158 -15.00 -25.06 -58.25
C GLU A 158 -14.67 -26.33 -57.44
N VAL A 159 -15.09 -26.49 -56.17
CA VAL A 159 -14.67 -27.65 -55.34
C VAL A 159 -15.82 -28.53 -54.80
N VAL A 160 -17.09 -28.27 -55.12
CA VAL A 160 -18.24 -29.04 -54.58
C VAL A 160 -18.58 -30.31 -55.39
N ALA A 161 -17.75 -30.71 -56.36
CA ALA A 161 -18.00 -31.90 -57.17
C ALA A 161 -17.16 -33.12 -56.76
N ALA A 162 -17.13 -33.50 -55.48
CA ALA A 162 -16.75 -34.86 -55.08
C ALA A 162 -17.10 -35.12 -53.61
N ASN A 163 -17.81 -36.22 -53.39
CA ASN A 163 -18.02 -36.90 -52.10
C ASN A 163 -19.19 -36.39 -51.27
N GLY A 164 -20.38 -36.93 -51.57
CA GLY A 164 -21.48 -36.99 -50.63
C GLY A 164 -21.16 -37.93 -49.47
N ALA A 165 -21.21 -37.41 -48.24
CA ALA A 165 -21.38 -38.20 -47.02
C ALA A 165 -21.97 -37.32 -45.91
N ASN A 166 -23.19 -37.69 -45.51
CA ASN A 166 -23.97 -37.40 -44.30
C ASN A 166 -23.50 -36.29 -43.33
N ALA A 167 -24.24 -35.19 -43.34
CA ALA A 167 -24.25 -34.17 -42.30
C ALA A 167 -25.20 -34.58 -41.15
N VAL A 168 -24.73 -35.36 -40.17
CA VAL A 168 -25.45 -35.54 -38.88
C VAL A 168 -24.52 -35.63 -37.64
N ASP A 169 -23.20 -35.84 -37.76
CA ASP A 169 -22.33 -36.09 -36.58
C ASP A 169 -21.43 -34.93 -36.10
N LEU A 170 -21.62 -33.69 -36.58
CA LEU A 170 -20.75 -32.55 -36.22
C LEU A 170 -21.26 -31.63 -35.09
N ALA A 171 -22.44 -31.90 -34.54
CA ALA A 171 -23.02 -31.06 -33.47
C ALA A 171 -22.57 -31.46 -32.05
N ALA A 172 -22.02 -32.68 -31.85
CA ALA A 172 -21.65 -33.18 -30.52
C ALA A 172 -20.17 -32.90 -30.14
N THR A 173 -19.35 -32.36 -31.05
CA THR A 173 -17.91 -32.10 -30.82
C THR A 173 -17.58 -30.64 -30.53
N ALA A 174 -18.53 -29.71 -30.71
CA ALA A 174 -18.33 -28.28 -30.47
C ALA A 174 -18.28 -27.93 -28.97
N ASP A 175 -19.15 -28.52 -28.14
CA ASP A 175 -19.14 -28.29 -26.69
C ASP A 175 -17.94 -28.91 -25.97
N ALA A 176 -17.36 -29.99 -26.52
CA ALA A 176 -16.16 -30.62 -25.97
C ALA A 176 -14.88 -29.81 -26.25
N ALA A 177 -14.81 -29.07 -27.36
CA ALA A 177 -13.62 -28.30 -27.72
C ALA A 177 -13.46 -27.03 -26.84
N ALA A 178 -14.56 -26.33 -26.54
CA ALA A 178 -14.53 -25.15 -25.67
C ALA A 178 -14.20 -25.49 -24.20
N PHE A 179 -14.66 -26.64 -23.71
CA PHE A 179 -14.37 -27.10 -22.34
C PHE A 179 -12.93 -27.62 -22.17
N VAL A 180 -12.34 -28.18 -23.23
CA VAL A 180 -10.92 -28.61 -23.27
C VAL A 180 -9.98 -27.39 -23.37
N ASP A 181 -10.42 -26.29 -23.99
CA ASP A 181 -9.62 -25.08 -24.22
C ASP A 181 -9.39 -24.24 -22.96
N ALA A 182 -10.41 -24.11 -22.09
CA ALA A 182 -10.28 -23.44 -20.80
C ALA A 182 -9.29 -24.17 -19.88
N GLY A 183 -9.29 -25.51 -19.88
CA GLY A 183 -8.37 -26.33 -19.10
C GLY A 183 -6.91 -26.19 -19.53
N ALA A 184 -6.64 -26.11 -20.84
CA ALA A 184 -5.29 -25.95 -21.36
C ALA A 184 -4.71 -24.56 -21.10
N SER A 185 -5.53 -23.49 -21.20
CA SER A 185 -5.11 -22.13 -20.83
C SER A 185 -4.81 -22.03 -19.33
N GLN A 186 -5.66 -22.62 -18.47
CA GLN A 186 -5.43 -22.67 -17.02
C GLN A 186 -4.16 -23.46 -16.65
N GLU A 187 -3.91 -24.60 -17.31
CA GLU A 187 -2.68 -25.38 -17.11
C GLU A 187 -1.42 -24.57 -17.48
N MET A 188 -1.47 -23.78 -18.55
CA MET A 188 -0.35 -22.92 -18.95
C MET A 188 -0.14 -21.74 -18.00
N LEU A 189 -1.20 -21.16 -17.43
CA LEU A 189 -1.07 -20.17 -16.35
C LEU A 189 -0.39 -20.76 -15.09
N ILE A 190 -0.77 -21.98 -14.69
CA ILE A 190 -0.14 -22.70 -13.58
C ILE A 190 1.35 -22.94 -13.87
N ASN A 191 1.69 -23.35 -15.10
CA ASN A 191 3.07 -23.54 -15.50
C ASN A 191 3.86 -22.22 -15.57
N ALA A 192 3.23 -21.13 -16.05
CA ALA A 192 3.83 -19.80 -16.05
C ALA A 192 4.26 -19.41 -14.63
N ARG A 193 3.34 -19.58 -13.67
CA ARG A 193 3.61 -19.32 -12.26
C ARG A 193 4.74 -20.19 -11.70
N LYS A 194 4.69 -21.50 -11.96
CA LYS A 194 5.70 -22.46 -11.51
C LYS A 194 7.11 -22.07 -11.98
N TYR A 195 7.26 -21.74 -13.25
CA TYR A 195 8.56 -21.34 -13.79
C TYR A 195 8.98 -19.94 -13.30
N PHE A 196 8.02 -19.04 -13.08
CA PHE A 196 8.27 -17.73 -12.48
C PHE A 196 8.79 -17.83 -11.03
N ASP A 197 8.16 -18.64 -10.18
CA ASP A 197 8.60 -18.85 -8.79
C ASP A 197 10.03 -19.44 -8.77
N ARG A 198 10.30 -20.43 -9.63
CA ARG A 198 11.67 -20.99 -9.79
C ARG A 198 12.68 -19.95 -10.26
N ALA A 199 12.29 -19.05 -11.16
CA ALA A 199 13.15 -17.97 -11.63
C ALA A 199 13.49 -17.00 -10.49
N ILE A 200 12.52 -16.65 -9.64
CA ILE A 200 12.74 -15.83 -8.44
C ILE A 200 13.69 -16.54 -7.47
N ASP A 201 13.44 -17.81 -7.14
CA ASP A 201 14.28 -18.58 -6.22
C ASP A 201 15.71 -18.74 -6.74
N GLY A 202 15.87 -18.97 -8.04
CA GLY A 202 17.17 -19.03 -8.71
C GLY A 202 17.88 -17.68 -8.69
N HIS A 203 17.15 -16.61 -8.99
CA HIS A 203 17.65 -15.24 -8.99
C HIS A 203 18.11 -14.81 -7.59
N GLN A 204 17.30 -15.03 -6.54
CA GLN A 204 17.65 -14.69 -5.16
C GLN A 204 18.91 -15.42 -4.68
N ARG A 205 19.04 -16.72 -4.97
CA ARG A 205 20.26 -17.49 -4.63
C ARG A 205 21.49 -16.99 -5.38
N ALA A 206 21.34 -16.61 -6.64
CA ALA A 206 22.45 -16.08 -7.42
C ALA A 206 22.88 -14.67 -6.98
N VAL A 207 21.94 -13.82 -6.55
CA VAL A 207 22.22 -12.49 -5.96
C VAL A 207 23.03 -12.59 -4.66
N GLN A 208 22.86 -13.65 -3.88
CA GLN A 208 23.66 -13.86 -2.66
C GLN A 208 25.15 -14.10 -2.95
N ASN A 209 25.50 -14.53 -4.17
CA ASN A 209 26.86 -14.87 -4.60
C ASN A 209 27.17 -14.26 -5.97
N LEU A 210 27.09 -12.94 -6.09
CA LEU A 210 27.38 -12.23 -7.34
C LEU A 210 28.86 -12.35 -7.74
N SER A 211 29.09 -12.74 -9.00
CA SER A 211 30.42 -12.83 -9.62
C SER A 211 30.38 -12.31 -11.05
N ARG A 212 31.56 -12.13 -11.66
CA ARG A 212 31.66 -11.77 -13.08
C ARG A 212 31.03 -12.80 -14.01
N ASP A 213 30.99 -14.07 -13.59
CA ASP A 213 30.51 -15.18 -14.41
C ASP A 213 28.97 -15.34 -14.38
N ASN A 214 28.28 -14.74 -13.39
CA ASN A 214 26.83 -14.90 -13.24
C ASN A 214 26.03 -13.59 -13.30
N ILE A 215 26.69 -12.42 -13.22
CA ILE A 215 26.01 -11.12 -13.22
C ILE A 215 25.14 -10.92 -14.47
N GLU A 216 25.59 -11.44 -15.62
CA GLU A 216 24.85 -11.53 -16.90
C GLU A 216 23.50 -12.21 -16.75
N ALA A 217 23.53 -13.44 -16.23
CA ALA A 217 22.33 -14.23 -16.03
C ALA A 217 21.40 -13.60 -14.99
N VAL A 218 21.95 -13.06 -13.90
CA VAL A 218 21.16 -12.48 -12.81
C VAL A 218 20.40 -11.24 -13.30
N TYR A 219 21.07 -10.34 -14.00
CA TYR A 219 20.44 -9.13 -14.55
C TYR A 219 19.38 -9.44 -15.60
N ILE A 220 19.66 -10.29 -16.60
CA ILE A 220 18.68 -10.68 -17.63
C ILE A 220 17.45 -11.30 -16.98
N THR A 221 17.67 -12.15 -15.97
CA THR A 221 16.57 -12.75 -15.20
C THR A 221 15.74 -11.70 -14.46
N SER A 222 16.37 -10.67 -13.86
CA SER A 222 15.63 -9.59 -13.18
C SER A 222 14.68 -8.83 -14.12
N ILE A 223 15.08 -8.68 -15.39
CA ILE A 223 14.30 -8.01 -16.41
C ILE A 223 13.12 -8.86 -16.83
N LEU A 224 13.35 -10.15 -17.12
CA LEU A 224 12.28 -11.10 -17.46
C LEU A 224 11.28 -11.26 -16.30
N ILE A 225 11.76 -11.26 -15.06
CA ILE A 225 10.90 -11.23 -13.87
C ILE A 225 10.04 -9.97 -13.84
N SER A 226 10.62 -8.80 -14.16
CA SER A 226 9.88 -7.53 -14.20
C SER A 226 8.80 -7.51 -15.30
N PHE A 227 9.07 -8.06 -16.49
CA PHE A 227 8.07 -8.27 -17.54
C PHE A 227 6.91 -9.12 -17.03
N HIS A 228 7.22 -10.27 -16.43
CA HIS A 228 6.19 -11.18 -15.92
C HIS A 228 5.37 -10.52 -14.80
N ALA A 229 6.00 -9.81 -13.88
CA ALA A 229 5.33 -9.10 -12.79
C ALA A 229 4.34 -8.03 -13.30
N LEU A 230 4.73 -7.23 -14.29
CA LEU A 230 3.82 -6.24 -14.88
C LEU A 230 2.68 -6.89 -15.67
N PHE A 231 3.00 -7.87 -16.52
CA PHE A 231 2.01 -8.48 -17.41
C PHE A 231 0.92 -9.21 -16.63
N THR A 232 1.26 -9.86 -15.52
CA THR A 232 0.30 -10.57 -14.68
C THR A 232 -0.71 -9.68 -13.96
N LEU A 233 -0.51 -8.35 -13.91
CA LEU A 233 -1.50 -7.40 -13.37
C LEU A 233 -2.85 -7.43 -14.12
N GLY A 234 -2.87 -8.01 -15.34
CA GLY A 234 -4.06 -8.21 -16.16
C GLY A 234 -4.80 -9.55 -15.98
N GLU A 235 -4.37 -10.46 -15.08
CA GLU A 235 -4.90 -11.84 -14.94
C GLU A 235 -5.99 -12.01 -13.86
N HIS A 236 -7.08 -12.75 -14.16
CA HIS A 236 -8.36 -12.75 -13.42
C HIS A 236 -8.27 -13.23 -11.95
N GLU A 237 -8.97 -12.56 -11.01
CA GLU A 237 -9.20 -12.99 -9.61
C GLU A 237 -10.18 -14.18 -9.46
N GLY A 238 -10.53 -14.87 -10.56
CA GLY A 238 -11.59 -15.89 -10.57
C GLY A 238 -11.22 -17.24 -9.95
N ASP A 239 -9.96 -17.44 -9.56
CA ASP A 239 -9.49 -18.68 -8.93
C ASP A 239 -8.99 -18.38 -7.52
N SER A 240 -9.74 -18.82 -6.51
CA SER A 240 -9.45 -18.63 -5.07
C SER A 240 -8.10 -19.20 -4.61
N THR A 241 -7.37 -19.87 -5.49
CA THR A 241 -6.03 -20.43 -5.26
C THR A 241 -4.89 -19.49 -5.67
N LEU A 242 -5.17 -18.37 -6.34
CA LEU A 242 -4.14 -17.44 -6.86
C LEU A 242 -4.16 -16.10 -6.09
N PRO A 243 -3.04 -15.67 -5.47
CA PRO A 243 -2.96 -14.38 -4.81
C PRO A 243 -2.96 -13.24 -5.85
N SER A 244 -3.75 -12.19 -5.60
CA SER A 244 -3.75 -10.94 -6.38
C SER A 244 -2.36 -10.30 -6.30
N LEU A 245 -1.68 -10.15 -7.45
CA LEU A 245 -0.41 -9.43 -7.50
C LEU A 245 -0.67 -7.92 -7.42
N ASP A 246 -0.21 -7.32 -6.33
CA ASP A 246 -0.21 -5.88 -6.11
C ASP A 246 0.81 -5.22 -7.07
N PRO A 247 0.45 -4.13 -7.79
CA PRO A 247 1.40 -3.31 -8.54
C PRO A 247 2.69 -2.96 -7.78
N LEU A 248 2.62 -2.87 -6.44
CA LEU A 248 3.78 -2.66 -5.58
C LEU A 248 4.86 -3.75 -5.75
N PHE A 249 4.50 -4.99 -6.06
CA PHE A 249 5.48 -6.05 -6.31
C PHE A 249 6.34 -5.74 -7.54
N TRP A 250 5.73 -5.27 -8.64
CA TRP A 250 6.45 -4.82 -9.82
C TRP A 250 7.35 -3.61 -9.52
N LEU A 251 6.88 -2.66 -8.70
CA LEU A 251 7.68 -1.48 -8.30
C LEU A 251 8.89 -1.85 -7.45
N ARG A 252 8.76 -2.80 -6.51
CA ARG A 252 9.85 -3.24 -5.63
C ARG A 252 10.98 -3.96 -6.37
N LEU A 253 10.67 -4.63 -7.47
CA LEU A 253 11.69 -5.29 -8.32
C LEU A 253 12.68 -4.28 -8.93
N ALA A 254 12.29 -3.01 -9.04
CA ALA A 254 13.12 -1.93 -9.58
C ALA A 254 14.44 -1.74 -8.84
N ASP A 255 14.41 -1.86 -7.50
CA ASP A 255 15.60 -1.63 -6.67
C ASP A 255 16.65 -2.72 -6.90
N GLY A 256 16.20 -3.97 -7.06
CA GLY A 256 17.06 -5.10 -7.42
C GLY A 256 17.72 -4.89 -8.78
N THR A 257 16.95 -4.50 -9.80
CA THR A 257 17.51 -4.22 -11.14
C THR A 257 18.48 -3.04 -11.14
N ARG A 258 18.21 -1.98 -10.36
CA ARG A 258 19.11 -0.82 -10.24
C ARG A 258 20.44 -1.21 -9.58
N TYR A 259 20.38 -1.92 -8.46
CA TYR A 259 21.57 -2.44 -7.78
C TYR A 259 22.42 -3.32 -8.70
N LEU A 260 21.79 -4.23 -9.46
CA LEU A 260 22.50 -5.09 -10.40
C LEU A 260 23.17 -4.30 -11.54
N CYS A 261 22.55 -3.22 -12.02
CA CYS A 261 23.19 -2.32 -12.99
C CYS A 261 24.47 -1.70 -12.43
N GLU A 262 24.43 -1.21 -11.18
CA GLU A 262 25.58 -0.56 -10.53
C GLU A 262 26.72 -1.55 -10.27
N VAL A 263 26.39 -2.74 -9.76
CA VAL A 263 27.37 -3.81 -9.52
C VAL A 263 28.05 -4.22 -10.83
N TRP A 264 27.27 -4.40 -11.89
CA TRP A 264 27.82 -4.76 -13.18
C TRP A 264 28.72 -3.67 -13.75
N ARG A 265 28.28 -2.41 -13.69
CA ARG A 265 29.12 -1.27 -14.10
C ARG A 265 30.50 -1.33 -13.43
N GLY A 266 30.54 -1.68 -12.14
CA GLY A 266 31.79 -1.89 -11.40
C GLY A 266 32.66 -3.04 -11.93
N PHE A 267 32.07 -4.09 -12.52
CA PHE A 267 32.80 -5.24 -13.07
C PHE A 267 33.26 -5.04 -14.52
N ALA A 268 32.42 -4.49 -15.40
CA ALA A 268 32.63 -4.47 -16.84
C ALA A 268 32.89 -3.06 -17.43
N GLY A 269 32.82 -2.00 -16.63
CA GLY A 269 32.92 -0.62 -17.10
C GLY A 269 31.62 -0.11 -17.75
N ASP A 270 31.60 1.18 -18.11
CA ASP A 270 30.40 1.85 -18.65
C ASP A 270 30.01 1.38 -20.07
N GLU A 271 30.98 0.88 -20.83
CA GLU A 271 30.84 0.51 -22.24
C GLU A 271 29.79 -0.59 -22.48
N TRP A 272 29.64 -1.54 -21.55
CA TRP A 272 28.62 -2.59 -21.73
C TRP A 272 27.20 -2.05 -21.57
N ILE A 273 26.95 -1.17 -20.59
CA ILE A 273 25.61 -0.62 -20.34
C ILE A 273 25.18 0.24 -21.53
N GLU A 274 26.09 1.03 -22.10
CA GLU A 274 25.79 1.86 -23.27
C GLU A 274 25.42 1.02 -24.51
N ASN A 275 26.10 -0.11 -24.70
CA ASN A 275 25.85 -1.00 -25.84
C ASN A 275 24.64 -1.92 -25.63
N ASN A 276 24.34 -2.35 -24.39
CA ASN A 276 23.35 -3.39 -24.13
C ASN A 276 22.07 -2.91 -23.43
N ALA A 277 22.07 -1.75 -22.80
CA ALA A 277 20.88 -1.32 -22.05
C ALA A 277 19.71 -0.91 -22.96
N VAL A 278 19.98 -0.65 -24.24
CA VAL A 278 18.96 -0.40 -25.28
C VAL A 278 18.07 -1.63 -25.50
N TYR A 279 18.63 -2.85 -25.39
CA TYR A 279 17.88 -4.11 -25.48
C TYR A 279 16.78 -4.23 -24.41
N PHE A 280 16.95 -3.51 -23.30
CA PHE A 280 16.15 -3.62 -22.09
C PHE A 280 15.37 -2.35 -21.77
N GLY A 281 15.14 -1.49 -22.78
CA GLY A 281 14.28 -0.32 -22.65
C GLY A 281 14.95 0.95 -22.18
N ARG A 282 16.30 1.00 -22.03
CA ARG A 282 16.97 2.30 -21.91
C ARG A 282 16.87 3.04 -23.24
N VAL A 283 16.37 4.27 -23.15
CA VAL A 283 16.43 5.23 -24.24
C VAL A 283 17.91 5.60 -24.44
N LYS A 284 18.41 5.66 -25.69
CA LYS A 284 19.71 6.28 -26.01
C LYS A 284 19.58 7.78 -25.75
N LEU A 285 19.55 8.17 -24.48
CA LEU A 285 19.57 9.55 -24.04
C LEU A 285 21.03 9.93 -23.97
N ALA A 286 21.54 10.54 -25.03
CA ALA A 286 22.87 11.15 -24.97
C ALA A 286 22.94 12.21 -23.84
N GLU A 287 21.80 12.71 -23.38
CA GLU A 287 21.66 13.71 -22.32
C GLU A 287 20.38 13.40 -21.53
N GLU A 288 20.47 12.67 -20.40
CA GLU A 288 19.33 12.49 -19.48
C GLU A 288 18.73 13.85 -19.08
N ASP A 289 19.58 14.87 -18.94
CA ASP A 289 19.21 16.26 -18.62
C ASP A 289 18.33 16.96 -19.67
N ALA A 290 18.48 16.62 -20.96
CA ALA A 290 17.70 17.26 -22.03
C ALA A 290 16.21 16.86 -21.99
N LEU A 291 15.91 15.62 -21.58
CA LEU A 291 14.54 15.13 -21.41
C LEU A 291 13.77 15.90 -20.32
N PHE A 292 14.48 16.29 -19.26
CA PHE A 292 13.91 16.98 -18.10
C PHE A 292 13.88 18.52 -18.26
N GLN A 293 14.60 19.07 -19.24
CA GLN A 293 14.65 20.52 -19.49
C GLN A 293 13.69 21.00 -20.61
N GLN A 294 13.47 20.22 -21.67
CA GLN A 294 12.85 20.74 -22.89
C GLN A 294 11.32 20.68 -22.94
N GLU A 295 10.68 19.73 -22.26
CA GLU A 295 9.21 19.56 -22.30
C GLU A 295 8.64 19.27 -20.91
N GLN A 296 8.37 20.33 -20.13
CA GLN A 296 7.82 20.31 -18.78
C GLN A 296 6.51 19.49 -18.63
N GLY A 297 6.60 18.16 -18.65
CA GLY A 297 5.50 17.24 -18.36
C GLY A 297 4.30 17.27 -19.30
N LYS A 298 4.30 18.01 -20.42
CA LYS A 298 3.13 18.08 -21.34
C LYS A 298 2.93 16.74 -22.07
N PRO A 299 1.71 16.18 -22.11
CA PRO A 299 0.42 16.79 -21.79
C PRO A 299 -0.02 16.70 -20.31
N PHE A 300 0.70 15.96 -19.48
CA PHE A 300 0.37 15.68 -18.08
C PHE A 300 0.86 16.75 -17.08
N GLN A 301 1.11 17.98 -17.53
CA GLN A 301 1.60 19.06 -16.68
C GLN A 301 0.65 19.34 -15.50
N GLN A 302 -0.67 19.14 -15.71
CA GLN A 302 -1.67 19.27 -14.65
C GLN A 302 -1.43 18.32 -13.47
N LEU A 303 -0.75 17.18 -13.65
CA LEU A 303 -0.37 16.27 -12.55
C LEU A 303 0.68 16.88 -11.61
N LEU A 304 1.42 17.89 -12.09
CA LEU A 304 2.42 18.63 -11.31
C LEU A 304 1.83 19.90 -10.68
N THR A 305 0.95 20.61 -11.39
CA THR A 305 0.40 21.87 -10.89
C THR A 305 -0.86 21.68 -10.04
N PHE A 306 -1.58 20.57 -10.19
CA PHE A 306 -2.74 20.26 -9.35
C PHE A 306 -2.27 20.05 -7.90
N ALA A 307 -2.94 20.72 -6.96
CA ALA A 307 -2.61 20.68 -5.53
C ALA A 307 -1.22 21.22 -5.14
N GLU A 308 -0.46 21.87 -6.02
CA GLU A 308 0.91 22.34 -5.73
C GLU A 308 0.95 23.29 -4.51
N ASP A 309 -0.03 24.19 -4.41
CA ASP A 309 -0.15 25.13 -3.27
C ASP A 309 -0.56 24.46 -1.95
N TYR A 310 -1.02 23.19 -1.97
CA TYR A 310 -1.69 22.54 -0.85
C TYR A 310 -1.00 21.25 -0.36
N GLU A 311 -0.09 20.69 -1.14
CA GLU A 311 0.74 19.56 -0.72
C GLU A 311 2.03 20.06 -0.05
N SER A 312 2.23 19.69 1.21
CA SER A 312 3.53 19.83 1.87
C SER A 312 4.52 18.77 1.35
N SER A 313 4.93 18.91 0.09
CA SER A 313 5.88 18.02 -0.57
C SER A 313 7.28 18.60 -0.42
N ASN A 314 8.21 17.84 0.16
CA ASN A 314 9.60 18.26 0.26
C ASN A 314 10.23 18.39 -1.16
N PRO A 315 11.37 19.08 -1.31
CA PRO A 315 12.01 19.25 -2.63
C PRO A 315 12.28 17.93 -3.37
N ASP A 316 12.59 16.86 -2.64
CA ASP A 316 12.88 15.53 -3.20
C ASP A 316 11.61 14.88 -3.79
N ASP A 317 10.44 15.08 -3.17
CA ASP A 317 9.14 14.62 -3.65
C ASP A 317 8.75 15.37 -4.92
N LYS A 318 8.92 16.70 -4.93
CA LYS A 318 8.67 17.54 -6.12
C LYS A 318 9.55 17.10 -7.30
N ASP A 319 10.85 16.90 -7.08
CA ASP A 319 11.78 16.38 -8.09
C ASP A 319 11.37 14.98 -8.59
N ALA A 320 10.99 14.10 -7.67
CA ALA A 320 10.51 12.76 -8.01
C ALA A 320 9.27 12.78 -8.90
N TYR A 321 8.29 13.64 -8.60
CA TYR A 321 7.09 13.82 -9.43
C TYR A 321 7.41 14.42 -10.79
N GLN A 322 8.24 15.46 -10.84
CA GLN A 322 8.64 16.09 -12.09
C GLN A 322 9.30 15.09 -13.04
N LYS A 323 10.23 14.28 -12.52
CA LYS A 323 10.91 13.23 -13.30
C LYS A 323 9.94 12.14 -13.76
N ALA A 324 9.01 11.72 -12.90
CA ALA A 324 7.99 10.72 -13.25
C ALA A 324 7.06 11.21 -14.36
N VAL A 325 6.55 12.43 -14.23
CA VAL A 325 5.64 13.03 -15.22
C VAL A 325 6.36 13.31 -16.53
N ALA A 326 7.61 13.78 -16.51
CA ALA A 326 8.42 13.99 -17.71
C ALA A 326 8.68 12.67 -18.46
N TYR A 327 9.04 11.60 -17.74
CA TYR A 327 9.24 10.28 -18.35
C TYR A 327 7.94 9.75 -18.98
N LEU A 328 6.83 9.87 -18.26
CA LEU A 328 5.52 9.46 -18.75
C LEU A 328 5.08 10.26 -19.98
N ALA A 329 5.26 11.58 -19.95
CA ALA A 329 4.97 12.48 -21.06
C ALA A 329 5.77 12.11 -22.31
N PHE A 330 7.07 11.84 -22.16
CA PHE A 330 7.93 11.37 -23.26
C PHE A 330 7.39 10.09 -23.91
N VAL A 331 7.06 9.08 -23.11
CA VAL A 331 6.53 7.80 -23.63
C VAL A 331 5.16 8.01 -24.30
N HIS A 332 4.27 8.76 -23.65
CA HIS A 332 2.95 9.06 -24.21
C HIS A 332 3.04 9.84 -25.53
N LYS A 333 3.97 10.80 -25.63
CA LYS A 333 4.21 11.54 -26.88
C LYS A 333 4.68 10.62 -27.99
N SER A 334 5.63 9.73 -27.70
CA SER A 334 6.10 8.73 -28.67
C SER A 334 4.96 7.82 -29.17
N ILE A 335 4.05 7.42 -28.27
CA ILE A 335 2.86 6.63 -28.60
C ILE A 335 1.85 7.44 -29.44
N SER A 336 1.45 8.61 -28.95
CA SER A 336 0.40 9.44 -29.56
C SER A 336 0.81 9.99 -30.92
N GLN A 337 2.10 10.30 -31.12
CA GLN A 337 2.66 10.74 -32.39
C GLN A 337 3.17 9.56 -33.25
N ASN A 338 3.13 8.33 -32.72
CA ASN A 338 3.61 7.12 -33.36
C ASN A 338 5.05 7.27 -33.91
N THR A 339 5.95 7.88 -33.13
CA THR A 339 7.34 8.13 -33.53
C THR A 339 8.23 6.90 -33.41
N ASP A 340 7.99 6.07 -32.40
CA ASP A 340 8.69 4.80 -32.18
C ASP A 340 7.73 3.61 -32.26
N ASP A 341 8.29 2.43 -32.50
CA ASP A 341 7.54 1.17 -32.49
C ASP A 341 6.89 0.91 -31.12
N ALA A 342 5.70 0.29 -31.12
CA ALA A 342 4.94 0.02 -29.91
C ALA A 342 5.70 -0.89 -28.91
N LEU A 343 6.55 -1.80 -29.40
CA LEU A 343 7.40 -2.65 -28.57
C LEU A 343 8.54 -1.85 -27.90
N VAL A 344 9.03 -0.78 -28.53
CA VAL A 344 10.00 0.14 -27.89
C VAL A 344 9.34 0.80 -26.69
N ASN A 345 8.12 1.32 -26.86
CA ASN A 345 7.35 1.94 -25.79
C ASN A 345 6.91 0.95 -24.71
N CYS A 346 6.62 -0.30 -25.08
CA CYS A 346 6.39 -1.39 -24.13
C CYS A 346 7.57 -1.56 -23.17
N ARG A 347 8.80 -1.68 -23.70
CA ARG A 347 10.00 -1.82 -22.86
C ARG A 347 10.23 -0.60 -21.96
N ARG A 348 9.99 0.62 -22.47
CA ARG A 348 10.09 1.86 -21.67
C ARG A 348 9.11 1.86 -20.50
N LEU A 349 7.88 1.39 -20.70
CA LEU A 349 6.86 1.31 -19.64
C LEU A 349 7.19 0.22 -18.62
N VAL A 350 7.65 -0.96 -19.05
CA VAL A 350 8.09 -2.04 -18.15
C VAL A 350 9.28 -1.61 -17.28
N ALA A 351 10.24 -0.91 -17.86
CA ALA A 351 11.44 -0.44 -17.18
C ALA A 351 11.23 0.83 -16.34
N MET A 352 10.07 1.50 -16.44
CA MET A 352 9.80 2.79 -15.78
C MET A 352 10.23 2.81 -14.29
N PRO A 353 9.88 1.83 -13.43
CA PRO A 353 10.19 1.90 -12.01
C PRO A 353 11.70 1.93 -11.69
N SER A 354 12.54 1.31 -12.54
CA SER A 354 14.00 1.33 -12.36
C SER A 354 14.65 2.59 -12.90
N ARG A 355 13.94 3.34 -13.77
CA ARG A 355 14.38 4.61 -14.36
C ARG A 355 13.97 5.83 -13.55
N LEU A 356 12.93 5.73 -12.74
CA LEU A 356 12.49 6.81 -11.87
C LEU A 356 13.31 6.86 -10.56
N PRO A 357 13.35 8.04 -9.89
CA PRO A 357 13.96 8.17 -8.58
C PRO A 357 13.36 7.16 -7.60
N LYS A 358 14.20 6.56 -6.74
CA LYS A 358 13.75 5.63 -5.70
C LYS A 358 12.62 6.22 -4.86
N ARG A 359 12.71 7.52 -4.59
CA ARG A 359 11.72 8.29 -3.85
C ARG A 359 10.32 8.22 -4.46
N PHE A 360 10.19 8.20 -5.79
CA PHE A 360 8.89 8.05 -6.44
C PHE A 360 8.22 6.71 -6.13
N ASN A 361 9.00 5.61 -6.12
CA ASN A 361 8.49 4.28 -5.77
C ASN A 361 8.05 4.24 -4.30
N GLU A 362 8.84 4.82 -3.39
CA GLU A 362 8.47 4.95 -1.96
C GLU A 362 7.16 5.73 -1.78
N LEU A 363 6.95 6.80 -2.55
CA LEU A 363 5.70 7.60 -2.52
C LEU A 363 4.48 6.79 -2.98
N ILE A 364 4.64 5.85 -3.92
CA ILE A 364 3.57 4.93 -4.30
C ILE A 364 3.31 3.90 -3.18
N GLU A 365 4.36 3.39 -2.53
CA GLU A 365 4.23 2.42 -1.42
C GLU A 365 3.45 2.99 -0.23
N VAL A 366 3.70 4.26 0.13
CA VAL A 366 2.95 4.97 1.17
C VAL A 366 1.59 5.51 0.67
N ARG A 367 1.20 5.18 -0.58
CA ARG A 367 -0.06 5.57 -1.22
C ARG A 367 -0.29 7.08 -1.29
N GLN A 368 0.77 7.84 -1.52
CA GLN A 368 0.64 9.28 -1.69
C GLN A 368 -0.23 9.59 -2.92
N PRO A 369 -1.33 10.37 -2.80
CA PRO A 369 -2.34 10.50 -3.84
C PRO A 369 -1.78 10.85 -5.22
N ARG A 370 -0.90 11.86 -5.30
CA ARG A 370 -0.26 12.26 -6.57
C ARG A 370 0.51 11.14 -7.24
N ALA A 371 1.31 10.39 -6.47
CA ALA A 371 2.13 9.29 -6.99
C ALA A 371 1.25 8.20 -7.61
N VAL A 372 0.15 7.86 -6.93
CA VAL A 372 -0.80 6.82 -7.39
C VAL A 372 -1.60 7.31 -8.61
N VAL A 373 -1.95 8.60 -8.69
CA VAL A 373 -2.56 9.18 -9.91
C VAL A 373 -1.60 9.13 -11.09
N ILE A 374 -0.32 9.48 -10.91
CA ILE A 374 0.69 9.37 -11.97
C ILE A 374 0.82 7.91 -12.45
N LEU A 375 0.80 6.94 -11.51
CA LEU A 375 0.79 5.52 -11.85
C LEU A 375 -0.45 5.11 -12.66
N ALA A 376 -1.65 5.62 -12.31
CA ALA A 376 -2.85 5.38 -13.10
C ALA A 376 -2.74 5.91 -14.54
N HIS A 377 -2.07 7.05 -14.74
CA HIS A 377 -1.80 7.58 -16.08
C HIS A 377 -0.79 6.71 -16.84
N ALA A 378 0.18 6.09 -16.15
CA ALA A 378 1.06 5.09 -16.77
C ALA A 378 0.27 3.87 -17.27
N PHE A 379 -0.66 3.34 -16.47
CA PHE A 379 -1.54 2.24 -16.92
C PHE A 379 -2.43 2.65 -18.10
N ALA A 380 -2.99 3.85 -18.08
CA ALA A 380 -3.75 4.36 -19.21
C ALA A 380 -2.88 4.51 -20.47
N THR A 381 -1.63 4.94 -20.33
CA THR A 381 -0.68 5.00 -21.44
C THR A 381 -0.33 3.61 -22.00
N MET A 382 -0.25 2.58 -21.14
CA MET A 382 -0.11 1.18 -21.58
C MET A 382 -1.31 0.73 -22.43
N LYS A 383 -2.53 1.12 -22.04
CA LYS A 383 -3.76 0.79 -22.78
C LYS A 383 -3.78 1.34 -24.20
N LEU A 384 -3.20 2.53 -24.44
CA LEU A 384 -3.15 3.13 -25.78
C LEU A 384 -2.42 2.28 -26.83
N ILE A 385 -1.55 1.36 -26.39
CA ILE A 385 -0.83 0.43 -27.28
C ILE A 385 -1.25 -1.03 -27.09
N SER A 386 -2.31 -1.32 -26.31
CA SER A 386 -2.71 -2.71 -26.00
C SER A 386 -3.15 -3.53 -27.21
N ASP A 387 -3.55 -2.86 -28.30
CA ASP A 387 -3.93 -3.51 -29.55
C ASP A 387 -2.71 -4.07 -30.29
N LYS A 388 -1.60 -3.30 -30.27
CA LYS A 388 -0.30 -3.70 -30.86
C LYS A 388 0.53 -4.55 -29.91
N VAL A 389 0.33 -4.38 -28.60
CA VAL A 389 1.07 -5.06 -27.53
C VAL A 389 0.06 -5.79 -26.63
N PRO A 390 -0.30 -7.05 -26.97
CA PRO A 390 -1.31 -7.82 -26.23
C PRO A 390 -1.02 -7.98 -24.74
N TRP A 391 0.24 -7.80 -24.33
CA TRP A 391 0.68 -7.90 -22.95
C TRP A 391 0.02 -6.88 -22.00
N PHE A 392 -0.38 -5.72 -22.51
CA PHE A 392 -1.03 -4.66 -21.72
C PHE A 392 -2.56 -4.71 -21.71
N ARG A 393 -3.16 -5.69 -22.37
CA ARG A 393 -4.60 -5.91 -22.27
C ARG A 393 -4.98 -6.11 -20.81
N THR A 394 -6.17 -5.62 -20.44
CA THR A 394 -6.81 -5.77 -19.12
C THR A 394 -6.10 -5.14 -17.91
N ILE A 395 -4.86 -4.65 -18.04
CA ILE A 395 -4.14 -4.00 -16.94
C ILE A 395 -4.86 -2.71 -16.52
N ALA A 396 -5.07 -1.79 -17.47
CA ALA A 396 -5.68 -0.49 -17.19
C ALA A 396 -7.12 -0.63 -16.66
N GLU A 397 -7.88 -1.53 -17.27
CA GLU A 397 -9.28 -1.84 -16.95
C GLU A 397 -9.47 -2.34 -15.52
N ARG A 398 -8.40 -2.85 -14.88
CA ARG A 398 -8.45 -3.37 -13.51
C ARG A 398 -7.76 -2.48 -12.51
N GLN A 399 -6.56 -2.03 -12.84
CA GLN A 399 -5.75 -1.26 -11.91
C GLN A 399 -6.33 0.15 -11.70
N ILE A 400 -6.84 0.79 -12.76
CA ILE A 400 -7.36 2.17 -12.68
C ILE A 400 -8.62 2.26 -11.81
N PRO A 401 -9.65 1.40 -11.96
CA PRO A 401 -10.81 1.42 -11.07
C PRO A 401 -10.46 1.13 -9.61
N SER A 402 -9.54 0.19 -9.36
CA SER A 402 -9.05 -0.11 -8.00
C SER A 402 -8.40 1.10 -7.35
N ILE A 403 -7.52 1.81 -8.10
CA ILE A 403 -6.93 3.07 -7.67
C ILE A 403 -8.00 4.12 -7.40
N TYR A 404 -8.97 4.28 -8.30
CA TYR A 404 -10.03 5.28 -8.16
C TYR A 404 -10.86 5.11 -6.87
N GLN A 405 -11.15 3.87 -6.47
CA GLN A 405 -11.95 3.58 -5.28
C GLN A 405 -11.29 4.01 -3.97
N VAL A 406 -9.95 3.93 -3.88
CA VAL A 406 -9.19 4.26 -2.67
C VAL A 406 -8.71 5.71 -2.64
N LEU A 407 -8.91 6.46 -3.72
CA LEU A 407 -8.37 7.80 -3.89
C LEU A 407 -9.28 8.88 -3.23
N PRO A 408 -8.69 9.90 -2.56
CA PRO A 408 -9.45 11.03 -2.05
C PRO A 408 -10.23 11.76 -3.14
N ALA A 409 -11.38 12.34 -2.78
CA ALA A 409 -12.33 12.92 -3.75
C ALA A 409 -11.71 14.01 -4.65
N GLY A 410 -10.82 14.86 -4.13
CA GLY A 410 -10.20 15.94 -4.90
C GLY A 410 -9.37 15.45 -6.09
N TRP A 411 -8.75 14.29 -5.96
CA TRP A 411 -7.89 13.74 -7.02
C TRP A 411 -8.67 13.03 -8.14
N ARG A 412 -9.98 12.85 -7.97
CA ARG A 412 -10.81 12.09 -8.94
C ARG A 412 -10.95 12.79 -10.28
N GLU A 413 -10.83 14.13 -10.33
CA GLU A 413 -10.85 14.87 -11.60
C GLU A 413 -9.67 14.48 -12.49
N LEU A 414 -8.47 14.35 -11.90
CA LEU A 414 -7.29 13.89 -12.62
C LEU A 414 -7.41 12.43 -13.08
N MET A 415 -8.27 11.64 -12.44
CA MET A 415 -8.55 10.26 -12.88
C MET A 415 -9.51 10.19 -14.07
N SER A 416 -10.08 11.32 -14.53
CA SER A 416 -11.03 11.33 -15.65
C SER A 416 -10.44 10.77 -16.94
N TRP A 417 -9.23 11.19 -17.33
CA TRP A 417 -8.56 10.66 -18.53
C TRP A 417 -8.20 9.17 -18.39
N PRO A 418 -7.51 8.72 -17.30
CA PRO A 418 -7.25 7.30 -17.10
C PRO A 418 -8.51 6.43 -17.12
N MET A 419 -9.59 6.86 -16.48
CA MET A 419 -10.87 6.14 -16.46
C MET A 419 -11.49 6.02 -17.86
N LYS A 420 -11.53 7.12 -18.62
CA LYS A 420 -12.05 7.09 -20.00
C LYS A 420 -11.24 6.17 -20.90
N VAL A 421 -9.90 6.16 -20.75
CA VAL A 421 -9.02 5.25 -21.49
C VAL A 421 -9.28 3.79 -21.10
N ALA A 422 -9.41 3.51 -19.80
CA ALA A 422 -9.73 2.16 -19.29
C ALA A 422 -11.08 1.65 -19.82
N GLU A 423 -12.11 2.50 -19.85
CA GLU A 423 -13.44 2.17 -20.36
C GLU A 423 -13.49 2.05 -21.90
N GLY A 424 -12.40 2.33 -22.61
CA GLY A 424 -12.35 2.31 -24.07
C GLY A 424 -13.09 3.47 -24.75
N LYS A 425 -13.38 4.55 -24.01
CA LYS A 425 -14.18 5.70 -24.47
C LYS A 425 -13.37 6.76 -25.22
N ILE A 426 -12.04 6.63 -25.29
CA ILE A 426 -11.17 7.52 -26.09
C ILE A 426 -10.59 6.69 -27.24
N ALA A 427 -11.26 6.74 -28.40
CA ALA A 427 -10.63 6.48 -29.69
C ALA A 427 -10.26 7.84 -30.30
N GLN A 428 -9.03 7.96 -30.80
CA GLN A 428 -8.41 9.13 -31.44
C GLN A 428 -9.34 10.30 -31.83
N GLY A 429 -9.17 11.44 -31.15
CA GLY A 429 -9.51 12.77 -31.68
C GLY A 429 -10.84 13.40 -31.24
N THR A 430 -10.73 14.67 -30.86
CA THR A 430 -11.77 15.72 -30.67
C THR A 430 -12.59 15.76 -29.38
N GLU A 431 -12.62 16.99 -28.82
CA GLU A 431 -13.27 17.47 -27.61
C GLU A 431 -14.79 17.64 -27.73
N GLU A 432 -15.39 17.79 -26.55
CA GLU A 432 -16.70 18.39 -26.23
C GLU A 432 -17.98 17.65 -26.66
N ALA A 433 -18.66 17.05 -25.68
CA ALA A 433 -20.07 17.36 -25.41
C ALA A 433 -20.53 16.79 -24.06
N ASP A 434 -20.91 17.72 -23.20
CA ASP A 434 -22.23 17.86 -22.58
C ASP A 434 -22.73 16.89 -21.49
N ILE A 435 -23.37 17.56 -20.54
CA ILE A 435 -23.85 17.15 -19.24
C ILE A 435 -25.31 16.71 -19.40
N ARG A 436 -25.63 15.47 -19.01
CA ARG A 436 -26.87 15.03 -18.32
C ARG A 436 -26.91 13.51 -18.18
N ASP A 437 -27.64 13.08 -17.15
CA ASP A 437 -28.06 11.71 -16.84
C ASP A 437 -27.15 10.83 -15.98
N ILE A 438 -27.02 11.22 -14.70
CA ILE A 438 -26.88 10.24 -13.60
C ILE A 438 -27.78 10.67 -12.42
N LEU A 439 -29.08 10.44 -12.55
CA LEU A 439 -29.99 10.30 -11.41
C LEU A 439 -30.94 9.14 -11.67
N SER A 440 -30.44 7.92 -11.51
CA SER A 440 -31.26 6.82 -11.02
C SER A 440 -30.34 5.76 -10.43
N LEU A 441 -30.84 5.08 -9.40
CA LEU A 441 -30.25 3.93 -8.68
C LEU A 441 -29.44 4.27 -7.43
N PHE A 442 -30.12 4.75 -6.38
CA PHE A 442 -29.87 4.26 -5.02
C PHE A 442 -31.15 4.36 -4.19
N SER A 443 -31.82 3.22 -4.00
CA SER A 443 -32.74 3.03 -2.87
C SER A 443 -32.69 1.57 -2.44
N LEU A 444 -32.81 1.39 -1.12
CA LEU A 444 -32.98 0.15 -0.36
C LEU A 444 -31.66 -0.46 0.14
N PHE A 445 -31.36 -0.23 1.42
CA PHE A 445 -31.56 -1.27 2.44
C PHE A 445 -31.65 -0.63 3.83
N SER A 446 -32.57 -1.14 4.65
CA SER A 446 -32.87 -0.68 6.00
C SER A 446 -33.09 -1.89 6.92
N ILE A 447 -32.42 -1.83 8.08
CA ILE A 447 -32.85 -2.23 9.44
C ILE A 447 -33.00 -3.72 9.78
N LEU A 448 -32.26 -4.14 10.84
CA LEU A 448 -32.68 -4.86 12.07
C LEU A 448 -31.44 -5.59 12.64
N SER A 449 -31.15 -5.73 13.95
CA SER A 449 -31.96 -5.67 15.16
C SER A 449 -31.09 -5.46 16.42
N LEU A 450 -31.68 -4.86 17.46
CA LEU A 450 -31.25 -4.89 18.87
C LEU A 450 -31.73 -6.18 19.57
N THR A 451 -31.00 -6.65 20.59
CA THR A 451 -31.38 -6.79 22.04
C THR A 451 -30.64 -7.95 22.73
N PHE A 452 -29.95 -7.68 23.85
CA PHE A 452 -30.22 -8.31 25.17
C PHE A 452 -29.39 -7.66 26.30
N MET A 453 -29.96 -7.57 27.51
CA MET A 453 -29.35 -7.01 28.74
C MET A 453 -29.48 -7.99 29.92
N ALA A 454 -28.65 -7.73 30.95
CA ALA A 454 -28.66 -8.20 32.36
C ALA A 454 -28.01 -9.57 32.61
N VAL A 455 -27.21 -9.85 33.66
CA VAL A 455 -27.20 -9.46 35.09
C VAL A 455 -25.74 -9.57 35.62
N THR A 456 -25.22 -8.68 36.47
CA THR A 456 -25.02 -8.95 37.93
C THR A 456 -24.51 -7.70 38.66
N ASN A 457 -25.03 -7.53 39.88
CA ASN A 457 -24.69 -6.50 40.86
C ASN A 457 -23.42 -6.86 41.65
N GLY A 458 -22.65 -5.82 41.98
CA GLY A 458 -22.26 -5.53 43.36
C GLY A 458 -20.88 -5.99 43.82
N VAL A 459 -19.89 -5.08 43.77
CA VAL A 459 -18.96 -4.81 44.87
C VAL A 459 -18.52 -3.34 44.76
N SER A 460 -19.08 -2.46 45.60
CA SER A 460 -18.56 -1.11 45.82
C SER A 460 -17.75 -1.10 47.11
N GLY A 461 -16.59 -0.45 47.08
CA GLY A 461 -15.81 -0.12 48.28
C GLY A 461 -14.38 -0.64 48.27
N ALA A 462 -13.52 -0.06 47.42
CA ALA A 462 -12.09 0.19 47.69
C ALA A 462 -11.36 0.57 46.39
N ARG A 463 -11.29 1.87 46.05
CA ARG A 463 -10.20 2.52 45.28
C ARG A 463 -10.65 3.91 44.81
N ASP A 464 -10.59 4.88 45.72
CA ASP A 464 -10.83 6.28 45.31
C ASP A 464 -9.59 6.93 44.67
N ARG A 465 -8.41 6.33 44.90
CA ARG A 465 -7.11 6.85 44.45
C ARG A 465 -6.78 6.37 43.04
N ILE A 466 -6.54 7.31 42.12
CA ILE A 466 -5.96 7.04 40.79
C ILE A 466 -4.48 6.71 40.97
N ALA A 467 -4.07 5.51 40.57
CA ALA A 467 -2.67 5.08 40.60
C ALA A 467 -2.17 4.63 39.22
N LYS A 468 -3.03 4.01 38.41
CA LYS A 468 -2.72 3.48 37.09
C LYS A 468 -3.51 4.20 36.00
N VAL A 469 -2.81 4.82 35.06
CA VAL A 469 -3.40 5.60 33.96
C VAL A 469 -3.06 4.97 32.62
N LEU A 470 -4.08 4.82 31.77
CA LEU A 470 -3.92 4.39 30.37
C LEU A 470 -4.20 5.58 29.44
N VAL A 471 -3.22 5.94 28.61
CA VAL A 471 -3.39 6.93 27.54
C VAL A 471 -3.60 6.20 26.21
N LEU A 472 -4.71 6.47 25.53
CA LEU A 472 -5.02 5.89 24.21
C LEU A 472 -4.54 6.83 23.11
N GLY A 473 -3.51 6.41 22.37
CA GLY A 473 -2.97 7.13 21.21
C GLY A 473 -1.47 7.47 21.29
N ASP A 474 -0.90 7.81 20.13
CA ASP A 474 0.51 8.24 19.93
C ASP A 474 0.62 9.57 19.17
N ASN A 475 -0.34 10.48 19.36
CA ASN A 475 -0.28 11.82 18.80
C ASN A 475 0.38 12.84 19.76
N ARG A 476 0.63 14.06 19.28
CA ARG A 476 1.24 15.15 20.06
C ARG A 476 0.56 15.42 21.41
N LEU A 477 -0.76 15.29 21.48
CA LEU A 477 -1.49 15.43 22.74
C LEU A 477 -1.17 14.28 23.70
N ALA A 478 -1.13 13.04 23.21
CA ALA A 478 -0.71 11.88 23.99
C ALA A 478 0.73 12.05 24.51
N GLU A 479 1.67 12.49 23.67
CA GLU A 479 3.05 12.75 24.07
C GLU A 479 3.15 13.72 25.25
N SER A 480 2.42 14.85 25.17
CA SER A 480 2.41 15.82 26.26
C SER A 480 1.82 15.28 27.56
N ILE A 481 0.70 14.55 27.45
CA ILE A 481 0.02 13.97 28.61
C ILE A 481 0.91 12.90 29.24
N VAL A 482 1.44 11.97 28.45
CA VAL A 482 2.34 10.91 28.90
C VAL A 482 3.59 11.50 29.55
N HIS A 483 4.19 12.52 28.95
CA HIS A 483 5.34 13.22 29.53
C HIS A 483 5.02 13.84 30.89
N SER A 484 3.86 14.49 31.04
CA SER A 484 3.50 15.12 32.32
C SER A 484 3.16 14.08 33.40
N LEU A 485 2.51 12.98 33.01
CA LEU A 485 2.17 11.89 33.91
C LEU A 485 3.40 11.07 34.35
N SER A 486 4.42 10.91 33.51
CA SER A 486 5.62 10.12 33.83
C SER A 486 6.48 10.73 34.93
N HIS A 487 6.39 12.05 35.15
CA HIS A 487 7.04 12.76 36.26
C HIS A 487 6.28 12.65 37.59
N SER A 488 5.16 11.91 37.61
CA SER A 488 4.36 11.67 38.81
C SER A 488 4.62 10.28 39.40
N LYS A 489 3.99 9.96 40.54
CA LYS A 489 4.05 8.61 41.15
C LYS A 489 3.05 7.62 40.54
N LEU A 490 2.52 7.90 39.35
CA LEU A 490 1.51 7.09 38.67
C LEU A 490 2.16 6.00 37.81
N GLU A 491 1.52 4.84 37.72
CA GLU A 491 1.86 3.81 36.73
C GLU A 491 1.23 4.20 35.39
N VAL A 492 2.06 4.62 34.43
CA VAL A 492 1.60 5.12 33.13
C VAL A 492 1.74 4.06 32.04
N HIS A 493 0.63 3.80 31.37
CA HIS A 493 0.53 2.94 30.20
C HIS A 493 0.08 3.74 28.98
N GLN A 494 0.60 3.39 27.81
CA GLN A 494 0.20 4.01 26.55
C GLN A 494 -0.19 2.93 25.55
N SER A 495 -1.31 3.11 24.86
CA SER A 495 -1.76 2.22 23.78
C SER A 495 -1.51 2.88 22.42
N THR A 496 -0.88 2.17 21.50
CA THR A 496 -0.54 2.67 20.16
C THR A 496 -0.90 1.66 19.07
N HIS A 497 -0.92 2.09 17.81
CA HIS A 497 -1.19 1.21 16.66
C HIS A 497 -0.08 0.15 16.52
N PRO A 498 -0.36 -1.08 15.99
CA PRO A 498 0.65 -2.14 15.88
C PRO A 498 1.90 -1.76 15.07
N GLN A 499 1.72 -0.86 14.10
CA GLN A 499 2.78 -0.36 13.23
C GLN A 499 3.52 0.88 13.77
N SER A 500 3.16 1.36 14.97
CA SER A 500 3.78 2.55 15.56
C SER A 500 5.28 2.33 15.80
N THR A 501 6.10 3.29 15.37
CA THR A 501 7.57 3.29 15.54
C THR A 501 8.01 3.82 16.90
N LEU A 502 7.06 4.23 17.76
CA LEU A 502 7.37 4.78 19.08
C LEU A 502 8.17 3.78 19.91
N GLU A 503 9.37 4.18 20.30
CA GLU A 503 10.24 3.43 21.23
C GLU A 503 9.73 3.57 22.66
N GLN A 504 9.99 2.56 23.50
CA GLN A 504 9.50 2.55 24.87
C GLN A 504 10.31 3.51 25.76
N PRO A 505 9.73 4.63 26.23
CA PRO A 505 10.44 5.55 27.10
C PRO A 505 10.61 4.94 28.50
N HIS A 506 11.66 5.36 29.23
CA HIS A 506 11.89 4.90 30.59
C HIS A 506 10.69 5.20 31.50
N GLY A 507 10.17 4.16 32.17
CA GLY A 507 9.08 4.28 33.14
C GLY A 507 7.66 4.22 32.55
N ILE A 508 7.50 4.07 31.22
CA ILE A 508 6.20 3.94 30.55
C ILE A 508 6.08 2.55 29.90
N LYS A 509 4.92 1.92 30.01
CA LYS A 509 4.62 0.63 29.36
C LYS A 509 3.77 0.86 28.11
N ILE A 510 4.33 0.58 26.94
CA ILE A 510 3.62 0.71 25.65
C ILE A 510 2.94 -0.62 25.29
N HIS A 511 1.67 -0.53 24.88
CA HIS A 511 0.87 -1.62 24.36
C HIS A 511 0.53 -1.37 22.89
N LYS A 512 1.09 -2.17 22.00
CA LYS A 512 0.83 -2.08 20.55
C LYS A 512 -0.36 -2.98 20.20
N ILE A 513 -1.54 -2.39 19.99
CA ILE A 513 -2.77 -3.13 19.76
C ILE A 513 -3.55 -2.58 18.57
N ALA A 514 -4.30 -3.46 17.89
CA ALA A 514 -5.22 -3.05 16.83
C ALA A 514 -6.39 -2.25 17.41
N SER A 515 -6.98 -1.35 16.62
CA SER A 515 -8.16 -0.55 17.02
C SER A 515 -9.48 -1.34 17.01
N SER A 516 -9.44 -2.66 17.23
CA SER A 516 -10.63 -3.51 17.24
C SER A 516 -11.26 -3.61 18.65
N PRO A 517 -12.58 -3.84 18.76
CA PRO A 517 -13.26 -4.03 20.04
C PRO A 517 -12.63 -5.15 20.88
N GLU A 518 -12.20 -6.24 20.25
CA GLU A 518 -11.65 -7.42 20.92
C GLU A 518 -10.27 -7.14 21.51
N ALA A 519 -9.43 -6.42 20.77
CA ALA A 519 -8.09 -6.03 21.23
C ALA A 519 -8.18 -5.05 22.40
N LEU A 520 -9.08 -4.08 22.34
CA LEU A 520 -9.34 -3.13 23.43
C LEU A 520 -9.94 -3.83 24.66
N ALA A 521 -10.88 -4.74 24.47
CA ALA A 521 -11.46 -5.53 25.56
C ALA A 521 -10.38 -6.35 26.27
N ALA A 522 -9.50 -7.02 25.53
CA ALA A 522 -8.38 -7.77 26.09
C ALA A 522 -7.43 -6.87 26.90
N LEU A 523 -7.10 -5.67 26.38
CA LEU A 523 -6.26 -4.71 27.08
C LEU A 523 -6.91 -4.21 28.38
N PHE A 524 -8.19 -3.82 28.35
CA PHE A 524 -8.90 -3.35 29.54
C PHE A 524 -9.04 -4.47 30.58
N HIS A 525 -9.36 -5.68 30.14
CA HIS A 525 -9.45 -6.85 31.01
C HIS A 525 -8.11 -7.12 31.72
N ALA A 526 -7.00 -7.13 30.98
CA ALA A 526 -5.68 -7.41 31.52
C ALA A 526 -5.13 -6.29 32.41
N LEU A 527 -5.35 -5.02 32.02
CA LEU A 527 -4.71 -3.88 32.66
C LEU A 527 -5.47 -3.37 33.89
N GLN A 528 -6.81 -3.37 33.83
CA GLN A 528 -7.69 -2.71 34.80
C GLN A 528 -7.18 -1.30 35.19
N PRO A 529 -7.11 -0.34 34.25
CA PRO A 529 -6.67 1.02 34.52
C PRO A 529 -7.66 1.79 35.41
N ASP A 530 -7.16 2.57 36.37
CA ASP A 530 -7.99 3.42 37.21
C ASP A 530 -8.52 4.65 36.45
N LEU A 531 -7.80 5.12 35.43
CA LEU A 531 -8.16 6.25 34.57
C LEU A 531 -7.76 5.98 33.13
N ILE A 532 -8.66 6.29 32.19
CA ILE A 532 -8.40 6.24 30.75
C ILE A 532 -8.40 7.67 30.19
N VAL A 533 -7.34 8.06 29.51
CA VAL A 533 -7.24 9.34 28.79
C VAL A 533 -7.28 9.04 27.30
N SER A 534 -8.35 9.45 26.64
CA SER A 534 -8.48 9.33 25.19
C SER A 534 -7.84 10.53 24.51
N THR A 535 -6.99 10.31 23.52
CA THR A 535 -6.50 11.37 22.62
C THR A 535 -6.79 11.06 21.14
N GLN A 536 -7.38 9.90 20.85
CA GLN A 536 -7.64 9.41 19.50
C GLN A 536 -8.99 9.89 18.98
N ALA A 537 -9.11 10.04 17.66
CA ALA A 537 -10.36 10.30 16.94
C ALA A 537 -11.33 11.29 17.64
N PRO A 538 -10.87 12.51 18.01
CA PRO A 538 -11.68 13.42 18.81
C PRO A 538 -12.98 13.85 18.12
N GLY A 539 -13.04 13.86 16.78
CA GLY A 539 -14.24 14.20 16.01
C GLY A 539 -15.17 13.03 15.66
N SER A 540 -14.98 11.84 16.25
CA SER A 540 -15.74 10.63 15.89
C SER A 540 -16.53 10.09 17.08
N PHE A 541 -17.84 10.31 17.09
CA PHE A 541 -18.72 9.78 18.12
C PHE A 541 -18.70 8.24 18.15
N SER A 542 -18.76 7.58 17.00
CA SER A 542 -18.75 6.12 16.91
C SER A 542 -17.50 5.51 17.54
N THR A 543 -16.33 6.11 17.30
CA THR A 543 -15.06 5.64 17.87
C THR A 543 -15.00 5.89 19.38
N GLN A 544 -15.36 7.10 19.86
CA GLN A 544 -15.39 7.35 21.31
C GLN A 544 -16.40 6.45 22.02
N LYS A 545 -17.58 6.26 21.43
CA LYS A 545 -18.60 5.34 21.94
C LYS A 545 -18.05 3.92 22.07
N LEU A 546 -17.32 3.43 21.06
CA LEU A 546 -16.67 2.12 21.14
C LEU A 546 -15.74 2.00 22.34
N TYR A 547 -14.86 3.00 22.56
CA TYR A 547 -13.92 2.98 23.69
C TYR A 547 -14.65 2.98 25.04
N VAL A 548 -15.68 3.83 25.15
CA VAL A 548 -16.51 3.95 26.35
C VAL A 548 -17.27 2.65 26.62
N ASP A 549 -17.97 2.10 25.62
CA ASP A 549 -18.76 0.86 25.77
C ASP A 549 -17.89 -0.33 26.14
N THR A 550 -16.71 -0.43 25.50
CA THR A 550 -15.75 -1.50 25.77
C THR A 550 -15.23 -1.39 27.20
N ALA A 551 -14.93 -0.18 27.68
CA ALA A 551 -14.50 0.02 29.06
C ALA A 551 -15.60 -0.28 30.08
N VAL A 552 -16.83 0.21 29.84
CA VAL A 552 -18.00 -0.06 30.71
C VAL A 552 -18.29 -1.56 30.80
N SER A 553 -18.05 -2.32 29.73
CA SER A 553 -18.34 -3.75 29.69
C SER A 553 -17.23 -4.65 30.26
N ASN A 554 -15.98 -4.17 30.30
CA ASN A 554 -14.82 -5.02 30.62
C ASN A 554 -14.05 -4.60 31.89
N LEU A 555 -14.30 -3.40 32.42
CA LEU A 555 -13.70 -2.97 33.69
C LEU A 555 -14.57 -3.41 34.85
N ILE A 556 -13.91 -3.90 35.91
CA ILE A 556 -14.58 -4.41 37.11
C ILE A 556 -15.16 -3.25 37.96
N HIS A 557 -14.56 -2.07 37.84
CA HIS A 557 -14.98 -0.84 38.52
C HIS A 557 -15.58 0.17 37.54
N THR A 558 -16.30 1.17 38.07
CA THR A 558 -16.79 2.32 37.29
C THR A 558 -15.65 2.96 36.51
N PRO A 559 -15.67 2.96 35.17
CA PRO A 559 -14.62 3.56 34.37
C PRO A 559 -14.51 5.06 34.61
N ARG A 560 -13.28 5.58 34.60
CA ARG A 560 -12.97 7.01 34.66
C ARG A 560 -12.37 7.44 33.32
N PHE A 561 -12.96 8.44 32.66
CA PHE A 561 -12.51 8.89 31.33
C PHE A 561 -12.15 10.38 31.29
N VAL A 562 -11.00 10.70 30.69
CA VAL A 562 -10.70 12.05 30.20
C VAL A 562 -10.88 12.05 28.68
N LEU A 563 -11.74 12.93 28.19
CA LEU A 563 -12.08 13.06 26.77
C LEU A 563 -10.98 13.79 25.98
N PRO A 564 -10.88 13.55 24.65
CA PRO A 564 -9.91 14.20 23.78
C PRO A 564 -10.39 15.61 23.38
N GLU A 565 -10.79 16.43 24.35
CA GLU A 565 -11.36 17.76 24.10
C GLU A 565 -10.27 18.78 23.76
N PHE A 566 -9.39 19.13 24.72
CA PHE A 566 -8.14 19.94 24.66
C PHE A 566 -8.03 20.93 23.48
N ALA A 567 -9.12 21.62 23.17
CA ALA A 567 -9.28 22.50 22.02
C ALA A 567 -10.38 23.54 22.33
N GLN A 568 -11.16 23.96 21.34
CA GLN A 568 -12.29 24.86 21.52
C GLN A 568 -13.47 24.18 22.24
N ASP A 569 -14.43 24.98 22.72
CA ASP A 569 -15.63 24.49 23.39
C ASP A 569 -16.53 23.69 22.42
N SER A 570 -16.58 22.37 22.61
CA SER A 570 -17.47 21.50 21.82
C SER A 570 -18.94 21.61 22.19
N LEU A 571 -19.28 22.22 23.33
CA LEU A 571 -20.67 22.48 23.72
C LEU A 571 -21.21 23.78 23.10
N ASN A 572 -20.38 24.61 22.49
CA ASN A 572 -20.82 25.81 21.79
C ASN A 572 -21.50 25.43 20.46
N THR A 573 -22.82 25.64 20.38
CA THR A 573 -23.64 25.27 19.22
C THR A 573 -23.23 26.00 17.94
N LYS A 574 -22.73 27.24 18.04
CA LYS A 574 -22.27 28.00 16.88
C LYS A 574 -20.95 27.43 16.34
N ILE A 575 -20.06 26.97 17.22
CA ILE A 575 -18.83 26.26 16.81
C ILE A 575 -19.20 24.90 16.19
N GLN A 576 -20.19 24.19 16.74
CA GLN A 576 -20.70 22.95 16.15
C GLN A 576 -21.29 23.17 14.75
N GLU A 577 -22.02 24.27 14.52
CA GLU A 577 -22.55 24.62 13.21
C GLU A 577 -21.43 24.80 12.19
N ARG A 578 -20.34 25.47 12.57
CA ARG A 578 -19.17 25.71 11.71
C ARG A 578 -18.28 24.49 11.52
N LEU A 579 -18.06 23.71 12.58
CA LEU A 579 -17.13 22.58 12.61
C LEU A 579 -17.90 21.27 12.83
N PRO A 580 -18.16 20.48 11.77
CA PRO A 580 -18.83 19.19 11.90
C PRO A 580 -18.21 18.25 12.96
N PRO A 581 -16.87 18.16 13.13
CA PRO A 581 -16.26 17.34 14.18
C PRO A 581 -16.73 17.71 15.61
N TYR A 582 -17.09 18.97 15.84
CA TYR A 582 -17.53 19.45 17.16
C TYR A 582 -18.95 18.99 17.48
N ARG A 583 -19.80 18.74 16.48
CA ARG A 583 -21.11 18.07 16.69
C ARG A 583 -20.94 16.67 17.24
N GLU A 584 -19.97 15.92 16.71
CA GLU A 584 -19.67 14.56 17.15
C GLU A 584 -19.04 14.53 18.55
N ARG A 585 -18.18 15.51 18.87
CA ARG A 585 -17.69 15.74 20.25
C ARG A 585 -18.83 16.02 21.22
N ALA A 586 -19.75 16.92 20.86
CA ALA A 586 -20.93 17.23 21.67
C ALA A 586 -21.83 16.00 21.91
N LYS A 587 -22.04 15.16 20.88
CA LYS A 587 -22.75 13.87 21.01
C LYS A 587 -22.06 12.94 22.00
N THR A 588 -20.73 12.91 22.00
CA THR A 588 -19.94 12.10 22.95
C THR A 588 -20.18 12.57 24.38
N ILE A 589 -20.19 13.88 24.62
CA ILE A 589 -20.46 14.44 25.96
C ILE A 589 -21.91 14.15 26.39
N ALA A 590 -22.88 14.29 25.48
CA ALA A 590 -24.28 13.96 25.77
C ALA A 590 -24.43 12.48 26.15
N TYR A 591 -23.74 11.58 25.44
CA TYR A 591 -23.72 10.16 25.74
C TYR A 591 -23.07 9.83 27.10
N LEU A 592 -21.96 10.50 27.43
CA LEU A 592 -21.32 10.34 28.73
C LEU A 592 -22.18 10.89 29.87
N ARG A 593 -22.87 12.00 29.66
CA ARG A 593 -23.86 12.54 30.62
C ARG A 593 -24.94 11.50 30.92
N SER A 594 -25.52 10.86 29.89
CA SER A 594 -26.54 9.83 30.12
C SER A 594 -26.00 8.63 30.90
N LEU A 595 -24.82 8.11 30.54
CA LEU A 595 -24.20 7.01 31.28
C LEU A 595 -23.82 7.39 32.72
N SER A 596 -23.32 8.60 32.95
CA SER A 596 -22.97 9.07 34.29
C SER A 596 -24.19 9.28 35.19
N ALA A 597 -25.32 9.70 34.62
CA ALA A 597 -26.60 9.80 35.34
C ALA A 597 -27.09 8.42 35.82
N GLU A 598 -26.73 7.36 35.10
CA GLU A 598 -26.98 5.97 35.48
C GLU A 598 -25.90 5.38 36.40
N GLY A 599 -24.87 6.17 36.78
CA GLY A 599 -23.75 5.72 37.61
C GLY A 599 -22.80 4.74 36.91
N LYS A 600 -22.89 4.60 35.57
CA LYS A 600 -22.10 3.64 34.79
C LYS A 600 -20.67 4.11 34.48
N ILE A 601 -20.43 5.41 34.53
CA ILE A 601 -19.13 6.01 34.18
C ILE A 601 -18.91 7.32 34.94
N GLU A 602 -17.64 7.66 35.17
CA GLU A 602 -17.20 9.00 35.57
C GLU A 602 -16.37 9.60 34.44
N TRP A 603 -16.56 10.88 34.11
CA TRP A 603 -15.85 11.49 32.97
C TRP A 603 -15.45 12.95 33.21
N VAL A 604 -14.44 13.42 32.49
CA VAL A 604 -14.04 14.84 32.46
C VAL A 604 -13.79 15.25 31.01
N GLY A 605 -14.45 16.32 30.56
CA GLY A 605 -14.14 17.03 29.32
C GLY A 605 -13.44 18.35 29.63
N ILE A 606 -12.45 18.76 28.83
CA ILE A 606 -11.64 19.95 29.13
C ILE A 606 -11.34 20.70 27.84
N ALA A 607 -11.82 21.93 27.73
CA ALA A 607 -11.40 22.87 26.69
C ALA A 607 -10.19 23.67 27.19
N THR A 608 -9.11 23.70 26.41
CA THR A 608 -7.89 24.48 26.72
C THR A 608 -7.62 25.58 25.69
N GLY A 609 -8.43 25.67 24.63
CA GLY A 609 -8.30 26.65 23.57
C GLY A 609 -7.32 26.21 22.48
N CYS A 610 -6.80 27.18 21.72
CA CYS A 610 -5.82 26.94 20.67
C CYS A 610 -4.46 26.51 21.24
N ASP A 611 -3.83 25.44 20.73
CA ASP A 611 -2.42 25.12 21.01
C ASP A 611 -1.52 26.15 20.32
N LEU A 612 -1.20 27.24 21.02
CA LEU A 612 -0.59 28.43 20.45
C LEU A 612 0.81 28.16 19.88
N SER A 613 1.65 27.46 20.63
CA SER A 613 2.99 27.06 20.17
C SER A 613 2.92 26.30 18.85
N HIS A 614 2.00 25.32 18.74
CA HIS A 614 1.84 24.58 17.50
C HIS A 614 1.26 25.45 16.39
N ALA A 615 0.22 26.23 16.68
CA ALA A 615 -0.49 27.00 15.68
C ALA A 615 0.36 28.15 15.11
N LEU A 616 1.33 28.66 15.87
CA LEU A 616 2.37 29.55 15.35
C LEU A 616 3.35 28.80 14.45
N ARG A 617 3.87 27.65 14.90
CA ARG A 617 4.85 26.89 14.10
C ARG A 617 4.28 26.39 12.78
N SER A 618 3.05 25.91 12.76
CA SER A 618 2.46 25.37 11.53
C SER A 618 1.94 26.44 10.57
N GLY A 619 2.04 27.73 10.90
CA GLY A 619 1.41 28.81 10.15
C GLY A 619 -0.12 28.86 10.31
N ASN A 620 -0.67 28.07 11.22
CA ASN A 620 -2.11 27.93 11.39
C ASN A 620 -2.81 29.22 11.83
N LEU A 621 -2.09 30.13 12.47
CA LEU A 621 -2.58 31.46 12.85
C LEU A 621 -2.37 32.53 11.78
N GLY A 622 -1.83 32.16 10.61
CA GLY A 622 -1.53 33.09 9.52
C GLY A 622 -0.17 33.77 9.63
N PHE A 623 0.73 33.32 10.52
CA PHE A 623 2.08 33.86 10.66
C PHE A 623 3.09 33.01 9.89
N ASP A 624 3.87 33.64 9.02
CA ASP A 624 4.97 33.04 8.28
C ASP A 624 6.30 33.57 8.79
N PHE A 625 7.08 32.70 9.44
CA PHE A 625 8.37 33.07 10.02
C PHE A 625 9.49 33.22 8.99
N LYS A 626 9.37 32.58 7.81
CA LYS A 626 10.36 32.63 6.73
C LYS A 626 10.29 33.98 6.02
N TRP A 627 9.08 34.38 5.65
CA TRP A 627 8.83 35.66 4.98
C TRP A 627 8.64 36.82 5.95
N GLN A 628 8.53 36.52 7.25
CA GLN A 628 8.15 37.50 8.26
C GLN A 628 6.86 38.21 7.83
N SER A 629 5.85 37.45 7.42
CA SER A 629 4.56 37.99 6.99
C SER A 629 3.43 37.44 7.83
N ALA A 630 2.36 38.22 7.98
CA ALA A 630 1.19 37.86 8.76
C ALA A 630 -0.08 38.10 7.93
N SER A 631 -0.83 37.03 7.65
CA SER A 631 -2.15 37.06 7.04
C SER A 631 -3.20 37.07 8.14
N LEU A 632 -3.63 38.27 8.54
CA LEU A 632 -4.54 38.49 9.64
C LEU A 632 -5.97 38.61 9.13
N HIS A 633 -6.91 38.05 9.89
CA HIS A 633 -8.34 38.10 9.57
C HIS A 633 -9.11 38.86 10.66
N GLY A 634 -10.13 39.60 10.25
CA GLY A 634 -10.85 40.51 11.14
C GLY A 634 -10.03 41.76 11.45
N THR A 635 -10.23 42.32 12.65
CA THR A 635 -9.47 43.49 13.14
C THR A 635 -8.09 43.11 13.68
N GLY A 636 -7.90 41.84 14.02
CA GLY A 636 -6.71 41.30 14.66
C GLY A 636 -6.67 41.51 16.18
N ASP A 637 -7.64 42.21 16.75
CA ASP A 637 -7.80 42.44 18.19
C ASP A 637 -8.80 41.47 18.84
N GLU A 638 -9.42 40.59 18.05
CA GLU A 638 -10.30 39.55 18.57
C GLU A 638 -9.54 38.62 19.52
N VAL A 639 -10.02 38.56 20.76
CA VAL A 639 -9.38 37.79 21.83
C VAL A 639 -9.83 36.32 21.73
N PHE A 640 -8.87 35.41 21.74
CA PHE A 640 -9.11 33.97 21.80
C PHE A 640 -8.35 33.31 22.94
N ALA A 641 -8.90 32.19 23.41
CA ALA A 641 -8.30 31.36 24.45
C ALA A 641 -7.23 30.42 23.86
N ALA A 642 -6.10 30.30 24.55
CA ALA A 642 -4.97 29.51 24.13
C ALA A 642 -4.35 28.71 25.28
N ALA A 643 -3.85 27.53 24.92
CA ALA A 643 -2.83 26.79 25.64
C ALA A 643 -1.47 27.23 25.09
N THR A 644 -0.62 27.82 25.92
CA THR A 644 0.67 28.40 25.47
C THR A 644 1.58 27.37 24.82
N SER A 645 1.53 26.12 25.30
CA SER A 645 2.36 25.03 24.82
C SER A 645 1.66 23.68 24.96
N SER A 646 2.15 22.68 24.22
CA SER A 646 1.67 21.31 24.35
C SER A 646 1.76 20.82 25.80
N THR A 647 2.80 21.22 26.56
CA THR A 647 2.99 20.84 27.97
C THR A 647 1.87 21.31 28.89
N TRP A 648 1.17 22.41 28.56
CA TRP A 648 0.02 22.87 29.34
C TRP A 648 -1.09 21.81 29.39
N ASN A 649 -1.41 21.19 28.25
CA ASN A 649 -2.44 20.15 28.19
C ASN A 649 -2.08 18.94 29.06
N GLY A 650 -0.79 18.58 29.13
CA GLY A 650 -0.31 17.52 30.00
C GLY A 650 -0.37 17.89 31.48
N LEU A 651 -0.07 19.13 31.85
CA LEU A 651 -0.23 19.63 33.22
C LEU A 651 -1.70 19.62 33.66
N VAL A 652 -2.62 20.08 32.80
CA VAL A 652 -4.05 20.04 33.07
C VAL A 652 -4.53 18.60 33.27
N ALA A 653 -4.13 17.67 32.38
CA ALA A 653 -4.45 16.25 32.53
C ALA A 653 -3.90 15.66 33.85
N LEU A 654 -2.69 16.04 34.25
CA LEU A 654 -2.11 15.64 35.54
C LEU A 654 -2.93 16.18 36.73
N GLN A 655 -3.36 17.43 36.71
CA GLN A 655 -4.18 18.00 37.79
C GLN A 655 -5.55 17.33 37.89
N VAL A 656 -6.14 16.95 36.77
CA VAL A 656 -7.38 16.16 36.75
C VAL A 656 -7.22 14.84 37.50
N THR A 657 -6.06 14.20 37.42
CA THR A 657 -5.80 12.97 38.20
C THR A 657 -5.74 13.22 39.71
N LYS A 658 -5.31 14.40 40.14
CA LYS A 658 -5.18 14.78 41.56
C LYS A 658 -6.49 15.26 42.17
N HIS A 659 -7.30 15.97 41.38
CA HIS A 659 -8.55 16.61 41.82
C HIS A 659 -9.81 15.89 41.31
N TRP A 660 -9.69 14.63 40.90
CA TRP A 660 -10.75 13.86 40.23
C TRP A 660 -12.12 13.95 40.93
N HIS A 661 -12.13 13.85 42.26
CA HIS A 661 -13.37 13.81 43.04
C HIS A 661 -14.18 15.12 42.94
N GLU A 662 -13.50 16.25 42.74
CA GLU A 662 -14.12 17.59 42.57
C GLU A 662 -14.52 17.85 41.12
N LEU A 663 -13.87 17.17 40.16
CA LEU A 663 -13.95 17.48 38.73
C LEU A 663 -14.83 16.52 37.93
N LYS A 664 -15.09 15.31 38.44
CA LYS A 664 -15.82 14.28 37.70
C LYS A 664 -17.21 14.74 37.24
N ASN A 665 -17.60 14.23 36.09
CA ASN A 665 -18.84 14.47 35.36
C ASN A 665 -19.05 15.92 34.93
N GLN A 666 -17.95 16.64 34.66
CA GLN A 666 -17.98 18.05 34.27
C GLN A 666 -17.23 18.31 32.96
N TYR A 667 -17.62 19.41 32.32
CA TYR A 667 -16.90 20.01 31.21
C TYR A 667 -16.22 21.29 31.70
N LEU A 668 -14.90 21.35 31.59
CA LEU A 668 -14.04 22.35 32.22
C LEU A 668 -13.41 23.25 31.17
N TYR A 669 -13.07 24.49 31.57
CA TYR A 669 -12.34 25.44 30.74
C TYR A 669 -11.05 25.82 31.44
N ALA A 670 -9.90 25.58 30.80
CA ALA A 670 -8.60 25.77 31.43
C ALA A 670 -7.56 26.27 30.43
N SER A 671 -7.78 27.44 29.82
CA SER A 671 -6.74 28.14 29.07
C SER A 671 -5.79 28.89 30.00
N ASN A 672 -4.50 28.95 29.67
CA ASN A 672 -3.51 29.74 30.41
C ASN A 672 -3.14 31.06 29.74
N LEU A 673 -3.62 31.32 28.52
CA LEU A 673 -3.42 32.62 27.87
C LEU A 673 -4.68 33.05 27.12
N LEU A 674 -5.01 34.34 27.25
CA LEU A 674 -5.94 35.03 26.37
C LEU A 674 -5.13 36.02 25.53
N THR A 675 -5.22 35.92 24.20
CA THR A 675 -4.40 36.73 23.29
C THR A 675 -5.17 37.09 22.03
N SER A 676 -4.62 38.00 21.23
CA SER A 676 -5.08 38.33 19.87
C SER A 676 -3.93 38.20 18.87
N THR A 677 -4.24 38.23 17.57
CA THR A 677 -3.20 38.18 16.53
C THR A 677 -2.35 39.45 16.53
N ASN A 678 -2.91 40.62 16.83
CA ASN A 678 -2.14 41.86 17.00
C ASN A 678 -1.22 41.81 18.21
N ALA A 679 -1.62 41.16 19.31
CA ALA A 679 -0.73 40.94 20.45
C ALA A 679 0.44 40.03 20.08
N ILE A 680 0.17 38.95 19.33
CA ILE A 680 1.19 38.03 18.83
C ILE A 680 2.16 38.74 17.88
N LEU A 681 1.63 39.50 16.91
CA LEU A 681 2.42 40.26 15.94
C LEU A 681 3.36 41.25 16.65
N ARG A 682 2.87 41.98 17.65
CA ARG A 682 3.71 42.87 18.47
C ARG A 682 4.81 42.09 19.19
N GLY A 683 4.48 40.96 19.81
CA GLY A 683 5.48 40.10 20.45
C GLY A 683 6.57 39.60 19.48
N LEU A 684 6.20 39.29 18.23
CA LEU A 684 7.12 38.88 17.16
C LEU A 684 8.02 40.04 16.71
N GLN A 685 7.45 41.23 16.56
CA GLN A 685 8.18 42.45 16.20
C GLN A 685 9.20 42.85 17.27
N GLU A 686 8.83 42.74 18.55
CA GLU A 686 9.71 43.06 19.69
C GLU A 686 10.84 42.04 19.88
N THR A 687 10.61 40.78 19.53
CA THR A 687 11.58 39.68 19.69
C THR A 687 12.54 39.56 18.50
N SER A 688 12.11 40.00 17.32
CA SER A 688 12.92 39.95 16.10
C SER A 688 14.12 40.91 16.18
N LYS A 689 15.30 40.44 15.74
CA LYS A 689 16.50 41.29 15.59
C LYS A 689 16.31 42.43 14.56
N SER A 690 15.26 42.36 13.73
CA SER A 690 14.82 43.43 12.83
C SER A 690 13.29 43.62 12.96
N PRO A 691 12.83 44.54 13.83
CA PRO A 691 11.40 44.79 14.07
C PRO A 691 10.64 45.28 12.84
N SER A 692 11.34 45.92 11.88
CA SER A 692 10.77 46.57 10.70
C SER A 692 10.51 45.66 9.49
N LYS A 693 10.60 44.33 9.65
CA LYS A 693 10.40 43.37 8.55
C LYS A 693 9.07 42.63 8.56
N TRP A 694 8.28 42.69 9.63
CA TRP A 694 7.00 41.97 9.65
C TRP A 694 5.93 42.69 8.82
N GLU A 695 5.57 42.14 7.67
CA GLU A 695 4.49 42.65 6.80
C GLU A 695 3.15 42.03 7.18
N ALA A 696 2.19 42.84 7.61
CA ALA A 696 0.85 42.39 8.00
C ALA A 696 -0.17 42.72 6.91
N ASN A 697 -0.80 41.69 6.35
CA ASN A 697 -1.89 41.77 5.40
C ASN A 697 -3.21 41.49 6.13
N TYR A 698 -4.10 42.47 6.17
CA TYR A 698 -5.39 42.35 6.82
C TYR A 698 -6.48 42.01 5.80
N SER A 699 -7.18 40.92 6.06
CA SER A 699 -8.45 40.59 5.40
C SER A 699 -9.57 40.93 6.39
N PRO A 700 -10.30 42.05 6.18
CA PRO A 700 -11.26 42.55 7.16
C PRO A 700 -12.49 41.65 7.30
N GLU A 701 -12.80 40.85 6.27
CA GLU A 701 -14.00 40.04 6.21
C GLU A 701 -13.71 38.56 6.50
N ILE A 702 -14.27 38.04 7.59
CA ILE A 702 -14.19 36.62 7.94
C ILE A 702 -14.91 35.76 6.90
N SER A 703 -15.91 36.31 6.21
CA SER A 703 -16.57 35.69 5.06
C SER A 703 -15.56 35.22 4.01
N ASP A 704 -14.51 35.98 3.72
CA ASP A 704 -13.50 35.58 2.72
C ASP A 704 -12.79 34.28 3.14
N LEU A 705 -12.47 34.16 4.44
CA LEU A 705 -11.86 32.96 5.00
C LEU A 705 -12.78 31.74 4.91
N LEU A 706 -14.09 31.95 5.15
CA LEU A 706 -15.11 30.90 5.05
C LEU A 706 -15.35 30.48 3.59
N HIS A 707 -15.47 31.43 2.66
CA HIS A 707 -15.63 31.13 1.23
C HIS A 707 -14.41 30.38 0.67
N GLU A 708 -13.19 30.76 1.09
CA GLU A 708 -11.99 30.03 0.69
C GLU A 708 -11.95 28.63 1.30
N ALA A 709 -12.41 28.45 2.54
CA ALA A 709 -12.57 27.14 3.14
C ALA A 709 -13.57 26.26 2.38
N GLU A 710 -14.72 26.81 1.99
CA GLU A 710 -15.73 26.14 1.15
C GLU A 710 -15.16 25.74 -0.21
N ARG A 711 -14.45 26.66 -0.88
CA ARG A 711 -13.78 26.38 -2.14
C ARG A 711 -12.77 25.23 -2.02
N ARG A 712 -12.07 25.13 -0.88
CA ARG A 712 -11.16 23.99 -0.60
C ARG A 712 -11.91 22.69 -0.38
N PHE A 713 -13.06 22.71 0.28
CA PHE A 713 -13.92 21.52 0.36
C PHE A 713 -14.40 21.07 -1.02
N GLU A 714 -14.86 22.00 -1.85
CA GLU A 714 -15.33 21.73 -3.22
C GLU A 714 -14.23 21.14 -4.12
N ARG A 715 -12.99 21.62 -3.95
CA ARG A 715 -11.81 21.10 -4.65
C ARG A 715 -11.26 19.81 -4.04
N GLY A 716 -11.88 19.29 -2.98
CA GLY A 716 -11.54 18.03 -2.35
C GLY A 716 -10.27 18.07 -1.49
N PHE A 717 -9.98 19.22 -0.90
CA PHE A 717 -8.96 19.43 0.14
C PHE A 717 -9.65 19.62 1.51
N PRO A 718 -10.27 18.57 2.07
CA PRO A 718 -11.06 18.71 3.29
C PRO A 718 -10.24 19.15 4.49
N ASP A 719 -8.99 18.70 4.61
CA ASP A 719 -8.14 19.10 5.74
C ASP A 719 -7.74 20.58 5.65
N ALA A 720 -7.40 21.06 4.45
CA ALA A 720 -7.05 22.47 4.23
C ALA A 720 -8.26 23.40 4.35
N GLY A 721 -9.45 22.95 3.96
CA GLY A 721 -10.71 23.66 4.22
C GLY A 721 -11.07 23.66 5.70
N MET A 722 -10.95 22.52 6.38
CA MET A 722 -11.22 22.41 7.82
C MET A 722 -10.27 23.28 8.63
N PHE A 723 -9.00 23.36 8.23
CA PHE A 723 -8.02 24.24 8.82
C PHE A 723 -8.46 25.72 8.80
N LEU A 724 -8.96 26.20 7.66
CA LEU A 724 -9.47 27.58 7.56
C LEU A 724 -10.76 27.77 8.37
N MET A 725 -11.65 26.77 8.41
CA MET A 725 -12.84 26.81 9.27
C MET A 725 -12.47 26.89 10.76
N GLU A 726 -11.49 26.10 11.21
CA GLU A 726 -10.99 26.13 12.58
C GLU A 726 -10.33 27.46 12.91
N ARG A 727 -9.55 28.01 11.98
CA ARG A 727 -8.95 29.33 12.10
C ARG A 727 -10.01 30.43 12.24
N ALA A 728 -11.07 30.35 11.44
CA ALA A 728 -12.19 31.30 11.51
C ALA A 728 -12.88 31.28 12.87
N VAL A 729 -12.81 30.19 13.65
CA VAL A 729 -13.39 30.14 15.01
C VAL A 729 -12.70 31.11 15.96
N LEU A 730 -11.39 31.34 15.77
CA LEU A 730 -10.60 32.20 16.67
C LEU A 730 -10.90 33.69 16.49
N PHE A 731 -11.28 34.08 15.27
CA PHE A 731 -11.37 35.49 14.89
C PHE A 731 -12.81 35.95 14.71
N ASP A 732 -13.79 35.05 14.76
CA ASP A 732 -15.20 35.40 14.60
C ASP A 732 -15.87 35.71 15.94
N PRO A 733 -16.11 37.01 16.25
CA PRO A 733 -16.73 37.39 17.51
C PRO A 733 -18.19 36.91 17.59
N THR A 734 -18.84 36.61 16.46
CA THR A 734 -20.23 36.13 16.45
C THR A 734 -20.37 34.74 17.06
N LEU A 735 -19.29 33.96 17.12
CA LEU A 735 -19.28 32.62 17.73
C LEU A 735 -19.19 32.63 19.25
N ASP A 736 -18.75 33.73 19.86
CA ASP A 736 -18.57 33.86 21.31
C ASP A 736 -17.65 32.77 21.91
N ALA A 737 -16.61 32.38 21.16
CA ALA A 737 -15.76 31.22 21.47
C ALA A 737 -14.94 31.38 22.77
N VAL A 738 -14.53 32.61 23.10
CA VAL A 738 -13.67 32.90 24.25
C VAL A 738 -14.43 33.04 25.58
N LYS A 739 -15.71 33.45 25.53
CA LYS A 739 -16.47 33.80 26.73
C LYS A 739 -16.53 32.69 27.80
N PRO A 740 -16.74 31.40 27.46
CA PRO A 740 -16.74 30.34 28.47
C PRO A 740 -15.41 30.21 29.22
N PHE A 741 -14.28 30.50 28.56
CA PHE A 741 -12.95 30.47 29.18
C PHE A 741 -12.75 31.59 30.21
N VAL A 742 -13.49 32.70 30.08
CA VAL A 742 -13.47 33.83 31.02
C VAL A 742 -14.47 33.60 32.15
N GLU A 743 -15.70 33.19 31.84
CA GLU A 743 -16.79 33.09 32.82
C GLU A 743 -16.73 31.82 33.66
N ARG A 744 -16.09 30.75 33.18
CA ARG A 744 -16.11 29.40 33.79
C ARG A 744 -14.72 28.79 33.90
N ASP A 745 -13.73 29.62 34.19
CA ASP A 745 -12.34 29.21 34.38
C ASP A 745 -12.20 28.18 35.52
N ALA A 746 -11.66 27.01 35.18
CA ALA A 746 -11.46 25.89 36.10
C ALA A 746 -10.06 25.86 36.72
N LYS A 747 -9.15 26.80 36.38
CA LYS A 747 -7.78 26.80 36.91
C LYS A 747 -7.71 26.76 38.44
N ALA A 748 -8.61 27.46 39.13
CA ALA A 748 -8.68 27.45 40.59
C ALA A 748 -8.89 26.05 41.18
N ILE A 749 -9.89 25.33 40.66
CA ILE A 749 -10.27 23.99 41.11
C ILE A 749 -9.22 22.96 40.68
N LEU A 750 -8.52 23.20 39.56
CA LEU A 750 -7.38 22.41 39.12
C LEU A 750 -6.10 22.68 39.92
N GLY A 751 -6.10 23.61 40.88
CA GLY A 751 -4.90 23.98 41.64
C GLY A 751 -3.80 24.62 40.78
N LEU A 752 -4.19 25.33 39.72
CA LEU A 752 -3.30 25.94 38.72
C LEU A 752 -3.13 27.46 38.90
N LEU A 753 -3.59 28.04 40.02
CA LEU A 753 -3.51 29.50 40.33
C LEU A 753 -2.53 29.85 41.47
N ALA A 754 -1.63 28.93 41.88
CA ALA A 754 -0.76 29.18 43.03
C ALA A 754 0.49 29.97 42.62
N GLU A 755 0.83 31.01 43.39
CA GLU A 755 2.04 31.82 43.20
C GLU A 755 3.30 30.93 43.12
N GLY A 756 3.95 30.94 41.95
CA GLY A 756 5.15 30.13 41.67
C GLY A 756 4.91 28.80 40.96
N SER A 757 3.66 28.40 40.69
CA SER A 757 3.32 27.25 39.85
C SER A 757 2.75 27.69 38.51
N CYS A 758 3.55 27.67 37.44
CA CYS A 758 3.14 27.80 36.03
C CYS A 758 2.18 28.96 35.63
N ASP A 759 1.92 29.91 36.52
CA ASP A 759 1.18 31.13 36.24
C ASP A 759 2.07 32.06 35.40
N ASP A 760 1.51 32.46 34.26
CA ASP A 760 2.05 33.43 33.29
C ASP A 760 3.30 33.01 32.51
N GLU A 761 3.25 31.90 31.75
CA GLU A 761 4.06 31.87 30.53
C GLU A 761 3.56 33.01 29.63
N LYS A 762 4.27 34.14 29.67
CA LYS A 762 3.86 35.36 28.98
C LYS A 762 3.89 35.07 27.50
N LEU A 763 3.00 35.72 26.75
CA LEU A 763 3.01 35.65 25.28
C LEU A 763 4.42 35.87 24.70
N ALA A 764 5.19 36.81 25.30
CA ALA A 764 6.57 37.08 24.90
C ALA A 764 7.49 35.85 25.03
N ASP A 765 7.31 35.02 26.04
CA ASP A 765 8.15 33.83 26.26
C ASP A 765 7.80 32.71 25.27
N VAL A 766 6.51 32.52 24.99
CA VAL A 766 6.02 31.61 23.94
C VAL A 766 6.58 32.01 22.58
N VAL A 767 6.45 33.31 22.24
CA VAL A 767 6.95 33.85 20.98
C VAL A 767 8.47 33.70 20.86
N LYS A 768 9.23 34.05 21.91
CA LYS A 768 10.69 33.85 21.95
C LYS A 768 11.09 32.41 21.72
N LYS A 769 10.40 31.47 22.36
CA LYS A 769 10.65 30.04 22.21
C LYS A 769 10.41 29.59 20.78
N VAL A 770 9.27 29.95 20.19
CA VAL A 770 8.93 29.59 18.80
C VAL A 770 9.92 30.22 17.80
N VAL A 771 10.31 31.49 17.98
CA VAL A 771 11.30 32.16 17.13
C VAL A 771 12.65 31.45 17.20
N ARG A 772 13.12 31.06 18.40
CA ARG A 772 14.37 30.32 18.57
C ARG A 772 14.30 28.95 17.89
N GLU A 773 13.23 28.19 18.12
CA GLU A 773 13.02 26.88 17.50
C GLU A 773 12.95 26.95 15.97
N SER A 774 12.35 28.02 15.42
CA SER A 774 12.28 28.24 13.96
C SER A 774 13.66 28.56 13.36
N GLN A 775 14.51 29.31 14.08
CA GLN A 775 15.88 29.62 13.68
C GLN A 775 16.83 28.41 13.74
N GLU A 776 16.65 27.54 14.74
CA GLU A 776 17.50 26.36 14.95
C GLU A 776 17.15 25.20 14.01
N ASN A 777 15.86 25.00 13.72
CA ASN A 777 15.41 23.84 12.96
C ASN A 777 15.29 24.05 11.45
N GLY A 778 15.59 25.25 10.92
CA GLY A 778 15.44 25.57 9.50
C GLY A 778 14.06 25.16 9.00
N GLN A 779 13.02 25.86 9.44
CA GLN A 779 11.66 25.35 9.34
C GLN A 779 11.25 24.97 7.90
N ALA A 780 10.67 23.78 7.79
CA ALA A 780 10.12 23.19 6.57
C ALA A 780 9.22 24.17 5.82
N ASP A 781 9.32 24.14 4.49
CA ASP A 781 8.65 25.06 3.58
C ASP A 781 7.18 25.27 3.94
N CYS A 782 6.83 26.54 4.15
CA CYS A 782 5.47 27.03 4.18
C CYS A 782 4.73 26.50 2.93
N GLY A 783 3.60 25.84 3.14
CA GLY A 783 2.68 25.41 2.08
C GLY A 783 1.99 26.61 1.40
N CYS A 784 2.80 27.40 0.70
CA CYS A 784 2.46 28.51 -0.20
C CYS A 784 3.65 28.69 -1.16
N SER A 785 3.86 27.73 -2.05
CA SER A 785 4.56 27.90 -3.34
C SER A 785 4.46 26.68 -4.22
#